data_AF-A0A955E4L2-F1
#
_entry.id   AF-A0A955E4L2-F1
#
_cell.length_a   1.000
_cell.length_b   1.000
_cell.length_c   1.000
_cell.angle_alpha   90.00
_cell.angle_beta   90.00
_cell.angle_gamma   90.00
#
_symmetry.space_group_name_H-M   'P 1'
#
loop_
_entity.id
_entity.type
_entity.pdbx_description
1 polymer ?
#
loop_
_entity_poly.entity_id
_entity_poly.type
_entity_poly.pdbx_seq_one_letter_code
_entity_poly.pdbx_strand_id
1 'polypeptide(L)'
;MRQHIRIAMIIAATGACAPALAQDSVSIFGGDLPGDALGPWDQQCEAFVLDLSPVISTQGYVFGVGPILKTERYDAAFFNNLPSTSAISPDVVLNVPFSRSTYSFWDTPGSGIHGELNNPGQPVMPTGESSRFAVVQGNFGGAVGNNYNGIVGAIVNFDPAAANRLYVDRYQVALNRLDDVNPPSSALGGYSLDANGNVYYRGDGNGTTGAADALTGSNWYRTRMNDRDCQNVNFISNSGALSDATDRLVTNSTTLHPAPNMIPASIAGGNGLIAGVNFNTEYLYGASAPLSVETAYVDTTGGIGSGVRGKLGSTSFDFLNVGAAHSFSQIAKGTGGNSTVANIHAVDASGNLLAKQGFEFPIGTPIVDNDDGFAITYTSAAQYYTYTGAATFQGVGHIALGHDQQDRGLMAGTVMVNGTNDDFANQIVVGRYDANTGLTEWTLAAWVDQFGLGTMNEGKAIYDSSGNEIGQLVTLLNLNGTFGPMMSSPAMDSVGNIWFMGAVELYDRLAPGVSDFDGALLRAIYNPATFSYNLEMVLEVGQQIDGLNSGRKYRIDFLGTATSSGTSAPQALWTGNIAENAWNDSDVSAADPADPITNGGLVMSTSVTYDTNDDGFFNDPTSANFDPGFPADEAYSVLLYVGYYQTEVADPCPAPPDFQDDNILDVFDVFAFLGLFNAMDSQADINNDGVFDIFDVFAFLALFNAGCP
;
A
#
# COMPACT_ATOMS: atom_id res chain seq x y z
N MET A 1 -26.00 -4.10 60.96
CA MET A 1 -25.27 -5.26 61.50
C MET A 1 -25.39 -6.38 60.48
N ARG A 2 -24.43 -6.41 59.53
CA ARG A 2 -23.55 -7.56 59.24
C ARG A 2 -24.21 -8.79 58.59
N GLN A 3 -23.76 -9.05 57.35
CA GLN A 3 -23.33 -10.34 56.78
C GLN A 3 -24.43 -11.39 56.48
N HIS A 4 -24.39 -12.22 55.43
CA HIS A 4 -23.69 -12.32 54.13
C HIS A 4 -24.06 -13.71 53.53
N ILE A 5 -24.13 -13.83 52.19
CA ILE A 5 -23.66 -14.97 51.36
C ILE A 5 -24.60 -16.20 51.16
N ARG A 6 -25.30 -16.29 50.01
CA ARG A 6 -25.06 -17.16 48.80
C ARG A 6 -26.32 -17.30 47.92
N ILE A 7 -26.26 -16.81 46.68
CA ILE A 7 -26.41 -17.58 45.42
C ILE A 7 -25.78 -16.70 44.32
N ALA A 8 -24.95 -17.32 43.49
CA ALA A 8 -24.00 -16.71 42.59
C ALA A 8 -24.37 -16.97 41.13
N MET A 9 -23.99 -15.98 40.29
CA MET A 9 -23.67 -16.02 38.86
C MET A 9 -24.76 -16.44 37.87
N ILE A 10 -25.26 -15.44 37.13
CA ILE A 10 -25.29 -15.35 35.65
C ILE A 10 -25.65 -13.88 35.34
N ILE A 11 -25.08 -13.33 34.25
CA ILE A 11 -25.21 -11.96 33.71
C ILE A 11 -24.20 -10.93 34.27
N ALA A 12 -23.07 -10.83 33.58
CA ALA A 12 -22.31 -9.59 33.40
C ALA A 12 -21.37 -9.77 32.20
N ALA A 13 -21.82 -9.38 31.00
CA ALA A 13 -20.98 -9.03 29.85
C ALA A 13 -21.89 -8.56 28.70
N THR A 14 -22.27 -7.29 28.72
CA THR A 14 -22.61 -6.53 27.50
C THR A 14 -21.82 -5.25 27.65
N GLY A 15 -20.64 -5.25 27.03
CA GLY A 15 -19.74 -4.10 26.98
C GLY A 15 -20.32 -3.04 26.05
N ALA A 16 -20.15 -1.79 26.42
CA ALA A 16 -20.21 -0.68 25.49
C ALA A 16 -19.09 -0.88 24.45
N CYS A 17 -19.44 -0.91 23.17
CA CYS A 17 -18.50 -0.93 22.07
C CYS A 17 -17.82 0.44 22.00
N ALA A 18 -16.58 0.54 22.49
CA ALA A 18 -15.71 1.66 22.18
C ALA A 18 -14.99 1.39 20.83
N PRO A 19 -14.80 2.40 19.98
CA PRO A 19 -14.16 2.25 18.67
C PRO A 19 -12.67 1.92 18.81
N ALA A 20 -12.23 0.79 18.25
CA ALA A 20 -10.91 0.20 18.33
C ALA A 20 -9.82 0.77 17.35
N LEU A 21 -8.55 0.90 17.75
CA LEU A 21 -7.51 1.83 17.20
C LEU A 21 -5.98 1.41 17.50
N ALA A 22 -4.97 1.63 16.60
CA ALA A 22 -3.74 0.84 16.17
C ALA A 22 -2.35 1.53 16.17
N GLN A 23 -1.29 0.84 15.66
CA GLN A 23 0.12 1.24 15.33
C GLN A 23 0.41 2.72 15.06
N ASP A 24 -0.58 3.49 14.65
CA ASP A 24 -0.65 4.90 14.96
C ASP A 24 -0.53 5.15 16.48
N SER A 25 0.70 5.22 16.95
CA SER A 25 1.07 5.25 18.37
C SER A 25 2.30 6.11 18.53
N VAL A 26 2.44 6.66 19.72
CA VAL A 26 3.65 7.37 20.15
C VAL A 26 4.09 6.80 21.48
N SER A 27 5.37 6.91 21.81
CA SER A 27 5.88 6.39 23.08
C SER A 27 5.38 7.20 24.27
N ILE A 28 5.45 6.61 25.46
CA ILE A 28 5.17 7.31 26.73
C ILE A 28 6.20 8.40 27.07
N PHE A 29 7.27 8.55 26.29
CA PHE A 29 8.36 9.49 26.55
C PHE A 29 8.22 10.81 25.78
N GLY A 30 7.21 10.95 24.92
CA GLY A 30 6.80 12.23 24.34
C GLY A 30 7.88 12.90 23.49
N GLY A 31 8.38 12.19 22.47
CA GLY A 31 9.32 12.75 21.49
C GLY A 31 10.77 12.25 21.59
N ASP A 32 11.15 11.67 22.73
CA ASP A 32 12.52 11.19 22.96
C ASP A 32 12.78 9.83 22.28
N LEU A 33 14.03 9.64 21.83
CA LEU A 33 14.52 8.31 21.45
C LEU A 33 14.41 7.34 22.64
N PRO A 34 14.05 6.07 22.41
CA PRO A 34 14.08 5.39 21.11
C PRO A 34 12.71 5.28 20.40
N GLY A 35 11.69 6.06 20.79
CA GLY A 35 10.30 5.88 20.32
C GLY A 35 9.72 4.51 20.67
N ASP A 36 8.67 4.07 19.97
CA ASP A 36 7.92 2.83 20.28
C ASP A 36 7.88 1.80 19.14
N ALA A 37 8.72 1.94 18.11
CA ALA A 37 8.82 0.90 17.09
C ALA A 37 9.36 -0.41 17.67
N LEU A 38 8.80 -1.53 17.22
CA LEU A 38 9.06 -2.87 17.75
C LEU A 38 10.47 -3.34 17.41
N GLY A 39 11.06 -4.17 18.28
CA GLY A 39 12.31 -4.86 17.99
C GLY A 39 12.11 -6.04 17.03
N PRO A 40 13.11 -6.37 16.20
CA PRO A 40 12.98 -7.45 15.22
C PRO A 40 13.06 -8.86 15.82
N TRP A 41 13.51 -9.05 17.07
CA TRP A 41 13.78 -10.38 17.64
C TRP A 41 12.85 -10.78 18.79
N ASP A 42 12.39 -9.81 19.57
CA ASP A 42 11.58 -9.98 20.76
C ASP A 42 10.07 -9.94 20.49
N GLN A 43 9.64 -9.30 19.40
CA GLN A 43 8.23 -9.12 19.06
C GLN A 43 7.91 -9.65 17.65
N GLN A 44 7.81 -10.98 17.54
CA GLN A 44 7.58 -11.67 16.26
C GLN A 44 6.15 -11.54 15.73
N CYS A 45 5.16 -11.36 16.60
CA CYS A 45 3.77 -11.13 16.19
C CYS A 45 3.08 -10.17 17.14
N GLU A 46 2.22 -9.30 16.60
CA GLU A 46 1.39 -8.39 17.40
C GLU A 46 0.04 -8.20 16.71
N ALA A 47 -1.03 -7.99 17.47
CA ALA A 47 -2.38 -7.81 16.93
C ALA A 47 -3.02 -6.55 17.49
N PHE A 48 -3.50 -5.68 16.60
CA PHE A 48 -4.07 -4.38 16.96
C PHE A 48 -5.11 -3.93 15.93
N VAL A 49 -5.95 -2.95 16.26
CA VAL A 49 -7.03 -2.49 15.38
C VAL A 49 -6.70 -1.13 14.81
N LEU A 50 -6.72 -0.81 13.51
CA LEU A 50 -6.41 0.52 12.96
C LEU A 50 -7.66 1.21 12.41
N ASP A 51 -8.09 2.32 13.02
CA ASP A 51 -9.00 3.22 12.30
C ASP A 51 -8.25 4.18 11.40
N LEU A 52 -8.86 4.39 10.25
CA LEU A 52 -8.38 5.22 9.18
C LEU A 52 -8.86 6.65 9.35
N SER A 53 -7.99 7.59 9.02
CA SER A 53 -8.28 9.01 9.02
C SER A 53 -8.75 9.44 7.64
N PRO A 54 -9.82 10.25 7.55
CA PRO A 54 -10.28 10.75 6.26
C PRO A 54 -9.28 11.76 5.69
N VAL A 55 -8.93 11.59 4.41
CA VAL A 55 -8.27 12.61 3.60
C VAL A 55 -9.11 12.90 2.36
N ILE A 56 -9.11 14.15 1.91
CA ILE A 56 -9.88 14.58 0.75
C ILE A 56 -8.90 14.84 -0.39
N SER A 57 -9.09 14.16 -1.51
CA SER A 57 -8.31 14.41 -2.73
C SER A 57 -8.63 15.79 -3.31
N THR A 58 -7.81 16.28 -4.23
CA THR A 58 -8.05 17.59 -4.86
C THR A 58 -9.37 17.65 -5.63
N GLN A 59 -9.88 16.52 -6.12
CA GLN A 59 -11.20 16.45 -6.77
C GLN A 59 -12.36 16.17 -5.80
N GLY A 60 -12.11 16.12 -4.49
CA GLY A 60 -13.16 16.06 -3.46
C GLY A 60 -13.57 14.65 -3.05
N TYR A 61 -12.83 13.63 -3.47
CA TYR A 61 -13.08 12.24 -3.07
C TYR A 61 -12.42 11.95 -1.71
N VAL A 62 -13.08 11.15 -0.87
CA VAL A 62 -12.59 10.84 0.48
C VAL A 62 -11.95 9.46 0.51
N PHE A 63 -10.72 9.41 1.02
CA PHE A 63 -9.95 8.18 1.22
C PHE A 63 -9.59 8.01 2.70
N GLY A 64 -9.43 6.75 3.12
CA GLY A 64 -9.06 6.39 4.47
C GLY A 64 -7.56 6.13 4.51
N VAL A 65 -6.86 6.81 5.41
CA VAL A 65 -5.40 6.74 5.50
C VAL A 65 -4.97 6.37 6.91
N GLY A 66 -3.99 5.49 7.03
CA GLY A 66 -3.41 5.15 8.33
C GLY A 66 -2.07 4.40 8.20
N PRO A 67 -1.13 4.61 9.14
CA PRO A 67 0.13 3.87 9.17
C PRO A 67 -0.12 2.43 9.67
N ILE A 68 -0.18 1.49 8.73
CA ILE A 68 -0.54 0.09 9.03
C ILE A 68 0.62 -0.70 9.63
N LEU A 69 1.86 -0.35 9.29
CA LEU A 69 3.07 -0.94 9.85
C LEU A 69 4.14 0.14 10.04
N LYS A 70 4.84 0.12 11.18
CA LYS A 70 6.15 0.74 11.36
C LYS A 70 7.22 -0.27 10.94
N THR A 71 8.31 0.20 10.35
CA THR A 71 9.52 -0.63 10.24
C THR A 71 10.06 -0.96 11.64
N GLU A 72 10.84 -2.03 11.79
CA GLU A 72 11.35 -2.39 13.13
C GLU A 72 12.50 -1.47 13.55
N ARG A 73 12.82 -1.50 14.85
CA ARG A 73 13.94 -0.78 15.42
C ARG A 73 15.10 -1.74 15.69
N TYR A 74 16.10 -1.71 14.81
CA TYR A 74 17.35 -2.45 15.02
C TYR A 74 18.32 -1.73 15.98
N ASP A 75 18.36 -0.39 15.94
CA ASP A 75 19.28 0.45 16.70
C ASP A 75 18.51 1.54 17.46
N ALA A 76 18.73 1.64 18.77
CA ALA A 76 18.05 2.60 19.64
C ALA A 76 18.45 4.07 19.39
N ALA A 77 19.50 4.32 18.60
CA ALA A 77 19.87 5.66 18.14
C ALA A 77 18.91 6.24 17.08
N PHE A 78 18.01 5.42 16.55
CA PHE A 78 16.99 5.81 15.60
C PHE A 78 15.63 5.33 16.10
N PHE A 79 14.57 5.99 15.67
CA PHE A 79 13.21 5.55 15.97
C PHE A 79 12.90 4.20 15.31
N ASN A 80 13.26 4.03 14.03
CA ASN A 80 13.17 2.75 13.34
C ASN A 80 14.08 2.67 12.09
N ASN A 81 14.00 1.54 11.39
CA ASN A 81 14.77 1.22 10.19
C ASN A 81 14.25 1.94 8.94
N LEU A 82 15.09 2.04 7.92
CA LEU A 82 14.67 2.57 6.62
C LEU A 82 13.77 1.56 5.89
N PRO A 83 12.73 2.03 5.17
CA PRO A 83 11.87 1.15 4.43
C PRO A 83 12.53 0.75 3.11
N SER A 84 12.18 -0.45 2.64
CA SER A 84 12.45 -0.91 1.29
C SER A 84 11.12 -0.88 0.51
N THR A 85 10.99 -1.76 -0.47
CA THR A 85 9.76 -1.98 -1.25
C THR A 85 8.55 -2.29 -0.34
N SER A 86 7.35 -2.27 -0.90
CA SER A 86 6.14 -2.72 -0.22
C SER A 86 5.24 -3.41 -1.23
N ALA A 87 4.30 -4.21 -0.74
CA ALA A 87 3.25 -4.79 -1.55
C ALA A 87 1.98 -4.99 -0.72
N ILE A 88 0.84 -4.98 -1.40
CA ILE A 88 -0.46 -5.43 -0.91
C ILE A 88 -0.89 -6.64 -1.74
N SER A 89 -1.70 -7.52 -1.17
CA SER A 89 -2.28 -8.62 -1.94
C SER A 89 -3.12 -8.08 -3.09
N PRO A 90 -3.01 -8.66 -4.31
CA PRO A 90 -3.84 -8.23 -5.43
C PRO A 90 -5.32 -8.51 -5.16
N ASP A 91 -5.61 -9.61 -4.46
CA ASP A 91 -6.94 -10.08 -4.13
C ASP A 91 -7.39 -9.73 -2.70
N VAL A 92 -8.68 -9.92 -2.45
CA VAL A 92 -9.31 -9.90 -1.13
C VAL A 92 -10.04 -11.23 -0.92
N VAL A 93 -9.93 -11.83 0.26
CA VAL A 93 -10.72 -13.02 0.63
C VAL A 93 -11.91 -12.58 1.47
N LEU A 94 -13.11 -12.90 1.00
CA LEU A 94 -14.37 -12.55 1.65
C LEU A 94 -14.85 -13.62 2.63
N ASN A 95 -15.70 -13.21 3.58
CA ASN A 95 -16.45 -14.10 4.47
C ASN A 95 -15.54 -15.08 5.25
N VAL A 96 -14.42 -14.58 5.75
CA VAL A 96 -13.46 -15.35 6.55
C VAL A 96 -13.46 -14.90 8.01
N PRO A 97 -13.14 -15.78 8.97
CA PRO A 97 -12.93 -15.37 10.34
C PRO A 97 -11.80 -14.33 10.46
N PHE A 98 -11.90 -13.48 11.48
CA PHE A 98 -10.78 -12.66 11.93
C PHE A 98 -9.57 -13.54 12.24
N SER A 99 -8.36 -13.09 11.87
CA SER A 99 -7.13 -13.88 12.05
C SER A 99 -6.80 -14.12 13.53
N ARG A 100 -7.24 -13.22 14.41
CA ARG A 100 -7.12 -13.33 15.88
C ARG A 100 -8.48 -13.21 16.54
N SER A 101 -8.61 -13.83 17.71
CA SER A 101 -9.78 -13.67 18.57
C SER A 101 -9.77 -12.36 19.35
N THR A 102 -8.61 -11.73 19.51
CA THR A 102 -8.40 -10.53 20.31
C THR A 102 -7.36 -9.64 19.65
N TYR A 103 -7.63 -8.34 19.61
CA TYR A 103 -6.74 -7.29 19.13
C TYR A 103 -6.55 -6.24 20.23
N SER A 104 -5.38 -5.60 20.28
CA SER A 104 -5.12 -4.46 21.16
C SER A 104 -5.68 -3.17 20.56
N PHE A 105 -6.26 -2.31 21.38
CA PHE A 105 -6.84 -1.04 21.00
C PHE A 105 -6.38 0.10 21.92
N TRP A 106 -6.00 1.25 21.37
CA TRP A 106 -5.86 2.51 22.08
C TRP A 106 -6.34 3.72 21.28
N ASP A 107 -6.88 4.72 21.98
CA ASP A 107 -7.30 6.04 21.49
C ASP A 107 -6.59 7.19 22.22
N THR A 108 -5.48 6.89 22.88
CA THR A 108 -4.76 7.84 23.72
C THR A 108 -3.26 7.84 23.44
N PRO A 109 -2.61 9.02 23.47
CA PRO A 109 -1.17 9.13 23.29
C PRO A 109 -0.40 8.31 24.32
N GLY A 110 0.70 7.69 23.91
CA GLY A 110 1.52 6.85 24.78
C GLY A 110 1.03 5.41 24.91
N SER A 111 -0.14 5.06 24.37
CA SER A 111 -0.66 3.68 24.35
C SER A 111 -0.31 2.98 23.02
N GLY A 112 -0.20 1.65 23.05
CA GLY A 112 0.31 0.91 21.90
C GLY A 112 0.65 -0.56 22.17
N ILE A 113 1.45 -1.14 21.29
CA ILE A 113 1.84 -2.56 21.31
C ILE A 113 3.29 -2.80 21.75
N HIS A 114 4.12 -1.77 21.93
CA HIS A 114 5.45 -1.96 22.47
C HIS A 114 5.38 -2.18 23.99
N GLY A 115 5.71 -3.39 24.45
CA GLY A 115 5.51 -3.80 25.85
C GLY A 115 6.22 -2.95 26.91
N GLU A 116 7.33 -2.29 26.55
CA GLU A 116 8.09 -1.43 27.47
C GLU A 116 7.91 0.08 27.24
N LEU A 117 7.41 0.50 26.07
CA LEU A 117 7.46 1.89 25.61
C LEU A 117 6.06 2.48 25.37
N ASN A 118 5.03 1.64 25.49
CA ASN A 118 3.65 2.05 25.50
C ASN A 118 2.94 1.56 26.77
N ASN A 119 1.87 2.27 27.13
CA ASN A 119 0.82 1.70 27.95
C ASN A 119 0.06 0.65 27.12
N PRO A 120 -0.31 -0.51 27.71
CA PRO A 120 -1.03 -1.54 26.97
C PRO A 120 -2.43 -1.05 26.57
N GLY A 121 -2.81 -1.33 25.33
CA GLY A 121 -4.16 -1.10 24.84
C GLY A 121 -5.23 -1.98 25.52
N GLN A 122 -6.48 -1.63 25.31
CA GLN A 122 -7.65 -2.41 25.69
C GLN A 122 -7.89 -3.56 24.71
N PRO A 123 -8.29 -4.75 25.18
CA PRO A 123 -8.59 -5.86 24.30
C PRO A 123 -9.94 -5.67 23.59
N VAL A 124 -9.97 -5.93 22.29
CA VAL A 124 -11.18 -5.92 21.44
C VAL A 124 -11.33 -7.29 20.81
N MET A 125 -12.54 -7.85 20.87
CA MET A 125 -12.86 -9.19 20.39
C MET A 125 -13.88 -9.10 19.26
N PRO A 126 -13.46 -8.96 18.00
CA PRO A 126 -14.39 -8.91 16.89
C PRO A 126 -15.13 -10.25 16.76
N THR A 127 -16.37 -10.19 16.27
CA THR A 127 -17.23 -11.36 16.06
C THR A 127 -17.72 -11.41 14.62
N GLY A 128 -18.09 -12.60 14.15
CA GLY A 128 -18.64 -12.77 12.80
C GLY A 128 -17.57 -13.07 11.76
N GLU A 129 -17.93 -12.80 10.50
CA GLU A 129 -17.05 -12.93 9.34
C GLU A 129 -16.51 -11.55 8.95
N SER A 130 -15.39 -11.55 8.24
CA SER A 130 -14.66 -10.38 7.80
C SER A 130 -14.21 -10.58 6.37
N SER A 131 -13.82 -9.48 5.74
CA SER A 131 -13.00 -9.51 4.52
C SER A 131 -11.55 -9.31 4.88
N ARG A 132 -10.64 -9.81 4.04
CA ARG A 132 -9.23 -9.87 4.38
C ARG A 132 -8.32 -9.63 3.19
N PHE A 133 -7.31 -8.81 3.39
CA PHE A 133 -6.16 -8.65 2.51
C PHE A 133 -4.87 -8.84 3.33
N ALA A 134 -3.72 -8.78 2.67
CA ALA A 134 -2.43 -8.82 3.35
C ALA A 134 -1.50 -7.73 2.82
N VAL A 135 -0.58 -7.27 3.67
CA VAL A 135 0.44 -6.27 3.33
C VAL A 135 1.83 -6.73 3.75
N VAL A 136 2.87 -6.24 3.08
CA VAL A 136 4.26 -6.54 3.41
C VAL A 136 5.16 -5.34 3.10
N GLN A 137 6.16 -5.15 3.95
CA GLN A 137 7.24 -4.18 3.76
C GLN A 137 8.56 -4.80 4.22
N GLY A 138 9.61 -4.54 3.45
CA GLY A 138 10.98 -4.86 3.82
C GLY A 138 11.64 -3.64 4.41
N ASN A 139 12.70 -3.85 5.17
CA ASN A 139 13.40 -2.77 5.84
C ASN A 139 14.87 -3.14 6.06
N PHE A 140 15.67 -2.11 6.33
CA PHE A 140 17.11 -2.28 6.55
C PHE A 140 17.66 -1.20 7.46
N GLY A 141 18.75 -1.54 8.15
CA GLY A 141 19.42 -0.66 9.08
C GLY A 141 20.85 -1.13 9.39
N GLY A 142 21.59 -0.31 10.13
CA GLY A 142 22.96 -0.61 10.54
C GLY A 142 24.06 -0.11 9.58
N ALA A 143 25.31 -0.42 9.93
CA ALA A 143 26.50 0.03 9.21
C ALA A 143 27.01 -1.03 8.21
N VAL A 144 27.64 -0.57 7.12
CA VAL A 144 28.19 -1.42 6.05
C VAL A 144 28.95 -2.64 6.60
N GLY A 145 28.52 -3.85 6.22
CA GLY A 145 29.09 -5.12 6.68
C GLY A 145 28.46 -5.70 7.95
N ASN A 146 27.56 -4.96 8.61
CA ASN A 146 26.74 -5.39 9.74
C ASN A 146 25.28 -4.95 9.54
N ASN A 147 24.78 -5.09 8.30
CA ASN A 147 23.47 -4.59 7.92
C ASN A 147 22.38 -5.55 8.38
N TYR A 148 21.43 -5.02 9.15
CA TYR A 148 20.13 -5.63 9.35
C TYR A 148 19.30 -5.53 8.07
N ASN A 149 18.60 -6.60 7.73
CA ASN A 149 17.62 -6.63 6.66
C ASN A 149 16.49 -7.60 7.04
N GLY A 150 15.27 -7.07 7.10
CA GLY A 150 14.08 -7.78 7.55
C GLY A 150 12.90 -7.60 6.60
N ILE A 151 11.89 -8.44 6.81
CA ILE A 151 10.59 -8.36 6.17
C ILE A 151 9.53 -8.43 7.27
N VAL A 152 8.68 -7.41 7.35
CA VAL A 152 7.48 -7.37 8.18
C VAL A 152 6.25 -7.42 7.28
N GLY A 153 5.21 -8.11 7.73
CA GLY A 153 3.94 -8.15 7.01
C GLY A 153 2.78 -8.16 8.00
N ALA A 154 1.57 -8.02 7.46
CA ALA A 154 0.37 -8.20 8.23
C ALA A 154 -0.73 -8.86 7.40
N ILE A 155 -1.55 -9.62 8.11
CA ILE A 155 -2.87 -10.02 7.65
C ILE A 155 -3.85 -9.01 8.21
N VAL A 156 -4.68 -8.45 7.34
CA VAL A 156 -5.57 -7.34 7.68
C VAL A 156 -7.00 -7.77 7.42
N ASN A 157 -7.77 -7.94 8.48
CA ASN A 157 -9.20 -8.18 8.41
C ASN A 157 -9.96 -6.85 8.52
N PHE A 158 -11.15 -6.75 7.94
CA PHE A 158 -12.06 -5.62 8.12
C PHE A 158 -13.50 -6.10 8.03
N ASP A 159 -14.40 -5.40 8.71
CA ASP A 159 -15.84 -5.57 8.54
C ASP A 159 -16.30 -4.63 7.42
N PRO A 160 -16.89 -5.15 6.32
CA PRO A 160 -17.39 -4.29 5.25
C PRO A 160 -18.42 -3.25 5.68
N ALA A 161 -19.12 -3.46 6.81
CA ALA A 161 -20.06 -2.51 7.38
C ALA A 161 -19.39 -1.39 8.20
N ALA A 162 -18.11 -1.56 8.56
CA ALA A 162 -17.31 -0.60 9.30
C ALA A 162 -15.96 -0.41 8.59
N ALA A 163 -16.01 0.05 7.33
CA ALA A 163 -14.86 0.07 6.43
C ALA A 163 -13.68 0.93 6.93
N ASN A 164 -13.97 1.88 7.82
CA ASN A 164 -12.96 2.78 8.38
C ASN A 164 -12.07 2.10 9.43
N ARG A 165 -12.36 0.85 9.82
CA ARG A 165 -11.60 0.07 10.81
C ARG A 165 -10.98 -1.17 10.22
N LEU A 166 -9.68 -1.32 10.44
CA LEU A 166 -8.87 -2.49 10.07
C LEU A 166 -8.46 -3.27 11.32
N TYR A 167 -8.33 -4.58 11.21
CA TYR A 167 -7.88 -5.47 12.28
C TYR A 167 -6.58 -6.13 11.81
N VAL A 168 -5.47 -5.63 12.34
CA VAL A 168 -4.13 -5.91 11.82
C VAL A 168 -3.46 -6.96 12.69
N ASP A 169 -3.03 -8.04 12.06
CA ASP A 169 -2.25 -9.12 12.66
C ASP A 169 -0.86 -9.12 12.02
N ARG A 170 0.07 -8.46 12.71
CA ARG A 170 1.44 -8.22 12.27
C ARG A 170 2.32 -9.44 12.53
N TYR A 171 3.23 -9.71 11.60
CA TYR A 171 4.24 -10.76 11.66
C TYR A 171 5.62 -10.24 11.26
N GLN A 172 6.65 -10.64 12.00
CA GLN A 172 8.01 -10.67 11.49
C GLN A 172 8.13 -11.85 10.52
N VAL A 173 8.12 -11.53 9.23
CA VAL A 173 8.06 -12.52 8.15
C VAL A 173 9.40 -13.19 7.98
N ALA A 174 10.50 -12.45 7.89
CA ALA A 174 11.83 -13.00 7.67
C ALA A 174 12.93 -12.06 8.16
N LEU A 175 14.08 -12.63 8.54
CA LEU A 175 15.22 -11.91 9.05
C LEU A 175 16.53 -12.48 8.51
N ASN A 176 17.48 -11.60 8.23
CA ASN A 176 18.83 -11.99 7.85
C ASN A 176 19.80 -12.16 9.04
N ARG A 177 19.33 -11.93 10.27
CA ARG A 177 20.12 -12.01 11.52
C ARG A 177 19.33 -12.72 12.61
N LEU A 178 20.03 -13.49 13.44
CA LEU A 178 19.43 -14.19 14.59
C LEU A 178 19.18 -13.26 15.78
N ASP A 179 20.08 -12.31 15.99
CA ASP A 179 20.08 -11.33 17.06
C ASP A 179 20.99 -10.14 16.68
N ASP A 180 21.22 -9.23 17.62
CA ASP A 180 22.03 -8.04 17.48
C ASP A 180 23.55 -8.29 17.39
N VAL A 181 24.03 -9.50 17.75
CA VAL A 181 25.46 -9.86 17.76
C VAL A 181 25.88 -10.78 16.61
N ASN A 182 24.97 -11.59 16.06
CA ASN A 182 25.26 -12.52 14.99
C ASN A 182 25.35 -11.79 13.63
N PRO A 183 26.32 -12.15 12.77
CA PRO A 183 26.48 -11.52 11.45
C PRO A 183 25.31 -11.84 10.51
N PRO A 184 25.04 -11.00 9.51
CA PRO A 184 23.99 -11.25 8.52
C PRO A 184 24.29 -12.45 7.64
N SER A 185 23.32 -13.34 7.47
CA SER A 185 23.41 -14.54 6.63
C SER A 185 22.83 -14.35 5.23
N SER A 186 22.04 -13.29 5.01
CA SER A 186 21.37 -13.05 3.73
C SER A 186 21.15 -11.57 3.43
N ALA A 187 20.91 -11.27 2.16
CA ALA A 187 20.18 -10.10 1.72
C ALA A 187 18.82 -10.56 1.22
N LEU A 188 17.75 -9.95 1.71
CA LEU A 188 16.37 -10.22 1.34
C LEU A 188 15.78 -9.01 0.61
N GLY A 189 14.92 -9.28 -0.37
CA GLY A 189 14.27 -8.21 -1.10
C GLY A 189 13.30 -8.71 -2.15
N GLY A 190 12.45 -7.79 -2.60
CA GLY A 190 11.43 -8.04 -3.60
C GLY A 190 10.44 -9.09 -3.15
N TYR A 191 9.30 -8.61 -2.67
CA TYR A 191 8.25 -9.45 -2.13
C TYR A 191 6.93 -9.15 -2.77
N SER A 192 6.18 -10.22 -2.94
CA SER A 192 4.80 -10.26 -3.39
C SER A 192 4.04 -11.16 -2.41
N LEU A 193 2.72 -10.99 -2.30
CA LEU A 193 1.92 -11.73 -1.33
C LEU A 193 0.48 -11.89 -1.77
N ASP A 194 -0.18 -12.92 -1.23
CA ASP A 194 -1.62 -13.11 -1.40
C ASP A 194 -2.40 -12.75 -0.12
N ALA A 195 -3.73 -12.62 -0.25
CA ALA A 195 -4.63 -12.28 0.85
C ALA A 195 -4.74 -13.37 1.94
N ASN A 196 -4.14 -14.55 1.73
CA ASN A 196 -3.99 -15.60 2.74
C ASN A 196 -2.72 -15.44 3.58
N GLY A 197 -1.88 -14.44 3.29
CA GLY A 197 -0.65 -14.16 4.03
C GLY A 197 0.52 -15.03 3.61
N ASN A 198 0.54 -15.57 2.39
CA ASN A 198 1.72 -16.20 1.82
C ASN A 198 2.61 -15.11 1.20
N VAL A 199 3.77 -14.86 1.80
CA VAL A 199 4.74 -13.87 1.32
C VAL A 199 5.85 -14.57 0.54
N TYR A 200 6.02 -14.19 -0.71
CA TYR A 200 7.05 -14.70 -1.62
C TYR A 200 8.17 -13.69 -1.74
N TYR A 201 9.43 -14.11 -1.60
CA TYR A 201 10.54 -13.17 -1.67
C TYR A 201 11.83 -13.82 -2.17
N ARG A 202 12.78 -12.99 -2.57
CA ARG A 202 14.13 -13.43 -2.94
C ARG A 202 15.10 -13.29 -1.77
N GLY A 203 16.06 -14.21 -1.70
CA GLY A 203 17.25 -14.07 -0.87
C GLY A 203 18.55 -14.53 -1.55
N ASP A 204 19.66 -13.85 -1.26
CA ASP A 204 21.01 -14.28 -1.63
C ASP A 204 22.07 -13.88 -0.59
N GLY A 205 23.34 -14.18 -0.86
CA GLY A 205 24.47 -13.83 0.01
C GLY A 205 25.12 -12.48 -0.30
N ASN A 206 24.52 -11.64 -1.14
CA ASN A 206 25.17 -10.39 -1.56
C ASN A 206 25.33 -9.43 -0.38
N GLY A 207 26.53 -8.87 -0.22
CA GLY A 207 26.82 -7.94 0.88
C GLY A 207 26.89 -8.60 2.28
N THR A 208 26.75 -9.91 2.39
CA THR A 208 26.90 -10.63 3.66
C THR A 208 28.39 -10.83 4.00
N THR A 209 28.76 -10.58 5.25
CA THR A 209 30.14 -10.78 5.72
C THR A 209 30.14 -11.42 7.11
N GLY A 210 31.02 -12.41 7.33
CA GLY A 210 31.25 -13.00 8.65
C GLY A 210 30.33 -14.16 9.04
N ALA A 211 29.17 -14.35 8.39
CA ALA A 211 28.31 -15.50 8.64
C ALA A 211 28.88 -16.79 8.02
N ALA A 212 29.08 -17.82 8.86
CA ALA A 212 29.56 -19.13 8.41
C ALA A 212 28.54 -19.88 7.52
N ASP A 213 27.24 -19.53 7.65
CA ASP A 213 26.11 -20.14 6.94
C ASP A 213 25.38 -19.12 6.05
N ALA A 214 26.14 -18.21 5.43
CA ALA A 214 25.59 -17.24 4.49
C ALA A 214 24.95 -17.93 3.27
N LEU A 215 23.85 -17.36 2.76
CA LEU A 215 23.22 -17.82 1.52
C LEU A 215 24.20 -17.81 0.35
N THR A 216 24.01 -18.76 -0.55
CA THR A 216 24.74 -18.80 -1.83
C THR A 216 23.75 -18.76 -3.00
N GLY A 217 24.22 -18.32 -4.16
CA GLY A 217 23.38 -18.20 -5.36
C GLY A 217 22.11 -17.37 -5.15
N SER A 218 21.19 -17.46 -6.10
CA SER A 218 19.84 -16.90 -5.99
C SER A 218 18.88 -17.91 -5.36
N ASN A 219 18.02 -17.44 -4.48
CA ASN A 219 17.00 -18.24 -3.81
C ASN A 219 15.66 -17.53 -3.84
N TRP A 220 14.58 -18.31 -3.87
CA TRP A 220 13.22 -17.85 -3.65
C TRP A 220 12.62 -18.59 -2.48
N TYR A 221 11.87 -17.86 -1.68
CA TYR A 221 11.22 -18.34 -0.48
C TYR A 221 9.73 -18.02 -0.52
N ARG A 222 8.95 -18.81 0.22
CA ARG A 222 7.59 -18.47 0.63
C ARG A 222 7.50 -18.62 2.15
N THR A 223 7.11 -17.56 2.86
CA THR A 223 6.75 -17.63 4.28
C THR A 223 5.25 -17.49 4.43
N ARG A 224 4.63 -18.37 5.22
CA ARG A 224 3.19 -18.38 5.46
C ARG A 224 2.90 -17.74 6.82
N MET A 225 2.41 -16.50 6.83
CA MET A 225 2.23 -15.72 8.06
C MET A 225 1.32 -16.44 9.07
N ASN A 226 0.20 -17.00 8.62
CA ASN A 226 -0.73 -17.77 9.47
C ASN A 226 -0.11 -18.99 10.16
N ASP A 227 0.98 -19.54 9.62
CA ASP A 227 1.65 -20.73 10.16
C ASP A 227 2.83 -20.38 11.08
N ARG A 228 3.19 -19.09 11.21
CA ARG A 228 4.35 -18.65 12.00
C ARG A 228 4.13 -18.94 13.48
N ASP A 229 5.14 -19.52 14.11
CA ASP A 229 5.24 -19.56 15.57
C ASP A 229 5.82 -18.23 16.06
N CYS A 230 4.98 -17.45 16.73
CA CYS A 230 5.30 -16.14 17.28
C CYS A 230 6.37 -16.17 18.39
N GLN A 231 6.84 -17.34 18.81
CA GLN A 231 7.99 -17.50 19.72
C GLN A 231 9.33 -17.68 18.99
N ASN A 232 9.31 -17.88 17.66
CA ASN A 232 10.49 -18.19 16.87
C ASN A 232 10.85 -17.07 15.89
N VAL A 233 12.13 -16.69 15.89
CA VAL A 233 12.76 -15.85 14.87
C VAL A 233 12.81 -16.63 13.55
N ASN A 234 12.24 -16.08 12.46
CA ASN A 234 12.37 -16.69 11.13
C ASN A 234 13.66 -16.27 10.45
N PHE A 235 14.74 -17.00 10.72
CA PHE A 235 16.07 -16.68 10.22
C PHE A 235 16.36 -17.37 8.89
N ILE A 236 16.73 -16.57 7.89
CA ILE A 236 16.98 -17.05 6.52
C ILE A 236 18.48 -17.22 6.30
N SER A 237 18.95 -18.47 6.35
CA SER A 237 20.34 -18.86 6.14
C SER A 237 20.47 -20.06 5.20
N ASN A 238 21.69 -20.45 4.84
CA ASN A 238 21.89 -21.51 3.87
C ASN A 238 21.52 -22.91 4.39
N SER A 239 21.66 -23.17 5.70
CA SER A 239 21.21 -24.41 6.33
C SER A 239 19.69 -24.55 6.39
N GLY A 240 18.96 -23.43 6.47
CA GLY A 240 17.50 -23.40 6.64
C GLY A 240 17.00 -23.97 7.97
N ALA A 241 17.88 -24.25 8.93
CA ALA A 241 17.52 -24.96 10.16
C ALA A 241 16.64 -24.15 11.12
N LEU A 242 16.65 -22.83 10.98
CA LEU A 242 15.91 -21.87 11.82
C LEU A 242 14.89 -21.08 10.99
N SER A 243 14.54 -21.59 9.81
CA SER A 243 13.47 -21.03 9.02
C SER A 243 12.14 -21.61 9.50
N ASP A 244 11.23 -20.74 9.94
CA ASP A 244 9.92 -21.11 10.47
C ASP A 244 8.83 -20.74 9.47
N ALA A 245 7.86 -21.64 9.27
CA ALA A 245 6.80 -21.54 8.27
C ALA A 245 7.28 -21.14 6.85
N THR A 246 8.53 -21.48 6.49
CA THR A 246 9.18 -21.02 5.27
C THR A 246 9.54 -22.18 4.34
N ASP A 247 9.12 -22.09 3.09
CA ASP A 247 9.54 -22.99 2.01
C ASP A 247 10.66 -22.34 1.19
N ARG A 248 11.72 -23.09 0.88
CA ARG A 248 12.76 -22.68 -0.07
C ARG A 248 12.46 -23.30 -1.44
N LEU A 249 11.97 -22.47 -2.37
CA LEU A 249 11.41 -22.88 -3.65
C LEU A 249 12.43 -22.85 -4.80
N VAL A 250 13.40 -21.94 -4.72
CA VAL A 250 14.63 -21.95 -5.53
C VAL A 250 15.81 -22.00 -4.57
N THR A 251 16.74 -22.93 -4.82
CA THR A 251 17.84 -23.24 -3.90
C THR A 251 19.18 -23.07 -4.59
N ASN A 252 19.99 -22.12 -4.11
CA ASN A 252 21.37 -21.89 -4.49
C ASN A 252 21.58 -21.85 -6.02
N SER A 253 20.63 -21.25 -6.75
CA SER A 253 20.70 -21.18 -8.21
C SER A 253 21.89 -20.31 -8.64
N THR A 254 22.72 -20.81 -9.55
CA THR A 254 23.78 -20.02 -10.19
C THR A 254 23.22 -19.08 -11.25
N THR A 255 22.04 -19.39 -11.80
CA THR A 255 21.28 -18.44 -12.63
C THR A 255 20.74 -17.34 -11.73
N LEU A 256 20.90 -16.09 -12.16
CA LEU A 256 20.31 -14.95 -11.47
C LEU A 256 18.80 -14.95 -11.65
N HIS A 257 18.07 -14.82 -10.54
CA HIS A 257 16.62 -14.66 -10.54
C HIS A 257 16.27 -13.26 -9.99
N PRO A 258 15.43 -12.45 -10.65
CA PRO A 258 14.73 -11.34 -10.01
C PRO A 258 13.83 -11.84 -8.87
N ALA A 259 13.22 -10.89 -8.15
CA ALA A 259 12.19 -11.23 -7.17
C ALA A 259 10.99 -11.92 -7.82
N PRO A 260 10.39 -12.91 -7.14
CA PRO A 260 9.23 -13.63 -7.65
C PRO A 260 7.95 -12.80 -7.49
N ASN A 261 6.97 -13.13 -8.34
CA ASN A 261 5.55 -12.81 -8.15
C ASN A 261 4.83 -14.13 -7.76
N MET A 262 3.50 -14.13 -7.73
CA MET A 262 2.70 -15.30 -7.37
C MET A 262 1.41 -15.41 -8.18
N ILE A 263 0.81 -16.59 -8.13
CA ILE A 263 -0.62 -16.78 -8.36
C ILE A 263 -1.25 -16.99 -6.97
N PRO A 264 -2.18 -16.11 -6.54
CA PRO A 264 -2.78 -16.17 -5.21
C PRO A 264 -3.42 -17.51 -4.85
N ALA A 265 -3.45 -17.85 -3.56
CA ALA A 265 -4.12 -19.05 -3.06
C ALA A 265 -5.63 -19.07 -3.35
N SER A 266 -6.28 -17.92 -3.49
CA SER A 266 -7.69 -17.82 -3.94
C SER A 266 -7.91 -18.37 -5.35
N ILE A 267 -6.88 -18.37 -6.20
CA ILE A 267 -6.92 -18.84 -7.59
C ILE A 267 -6.32 -20.25 -7.70
N ALA A 268 -5.10 -20.45 -7.20
CA ALA A 268 -4.38 -21.70 -7.35
C ALA A 268 -4.74 -22.77 -6.28
N GLY A 269 -5.41 -22.36 -5.20
CA GLY A 269 -5.65 -23.20 -4.03
C GLY A 269 -4.40 -23.40 -3.16
N GLY A 270 -4.60 -24.11 -2.03
CA GLY A 270 -3.51 -24.44 -1.10
C GLY A 270 -2.78 -23.21 -0.56
N ASN A 271 -1.46 -23.16 -0.77
CA ASN A 271 -0.58 -22.06 -0.33
C ASN A 271 -0.20 -21.12 -1.48
N GLY A 272 -0.98 -21.08 -2.56
CA GLY A 272 -0.66 -20.36 -3.79
C GLY A 272 0.51 -20.97 -4.58
N LEU A 273 0.86 -20.31 -5.69
CA LEU A 273 2.00 -20.69 -6.53
C LEU A 273 2.99 -19.55 -6.62
N ILE A 274 4.28 -19.85 -6.47
CA ILE A 274 5.31 -18.90 -6.87
C ILE A 274 5.37 -18.85 -8.40
N ALA A 275 5.60 -17.67 -8.95
CA ALA A 275 5.77 -17.46 -10.39
C ALA A 275 6.84 -16.39 -10.61
N GLY A 276 7.79 -16.64 -11.51
CA GLY A 276 8.85 -15.68 -11.76
C GLY A 276 9.64 -16.02 -12.99
N VAL A 277 10.66 -15.22 -13.25
CA VAL A 277 11.51 -15.35 -14.43
C VAL A 277 12.96 -15.37 -14.02
N ASN A 278 13.86 -15.64 -14.96
CA ASN A 278 15.30 -15.53 -14.74
C ASN A 278 16.03 -14.92 -15.94
N PHE A 279 17.33 -14.69 -15.78
CA PHE A 279 18.15 -14.06 -16.83
C PHE A 279 18.52 -15.00 -18.00
N ASN A 280 18.06 -16.25 -17.97
CA ASN A 280 18.14 -17.18 -19.10
C ASN A 280 16.87 -17.14 -19.98
N THR A 281 15.90 -16.27 -19.69
CA THR A 281 14.60 -16.22 -20.40
C THR A 281 13.75 -17.46 -20.11
N GLU A 282 13.73 -17.89 -18.86
CA GLU A 282 12.90 -18.99 -18.37
C GLU A 282 11.84 -18.43 -17.43
N TYR A 283 10.58 -18.86 -17.59
CA TYR A 283 9.49 -18.66 -16.65
C TYR A 283 9.39 -19.87 -15.73
N LEU A 284 9.50 -19.65 -14.42
CA LEU A 284 9.49 -20.69 -13.40
C LEU A 284 8.25 -20.55 -12.52
N TYR A 285 7.56 -21.65 -12.25
CA TYR A 285 6.35 -21.63 -11.42
C TYR A 285 6.10 -22.94 -10.66
N GLY A 286 5.35 -22.86 -9.56
CA GLY A 286 4.90 -24.06 -8.82
C GLY A 286 4.62 -23.85 -7.34
N ALA A 287 4.02 -24.84 -6.69
CA ALA A 287 3.72 -24.80 -5.25
C ALA A 287 4.88 -25.26 -4.37
N SER A 288 5.85 -26.00 -4.94
CA SER A 288 6.95 -26.65 -4.24
C SER A 288 8.12 -26.91 -5.18
N ALA A 289 9.34 -26.96 -4.66
CA ALA A 289 10.51 -27.35 -5.45
C ALA A 289 10.47 -28.86 -5.84
N PRO A 290 10.97 -29.25 -7.03
CA PRO A 290 11.47 -28.38 -8.10
C PRO A 290 10.31 -27.68 -8.84
N LEU A 291 10.55 -26.43 -9.27
CA LEU A 291 9.58 -25.65 -10.04
C LEU A 291 9.51 -26.13 -11.50
N SER A 292 8.33 -25.97 -12.11
CA SER A 292 8.13 -26.10 -13.55
C SER A 292 8.84 -24.96 -14.29
N VAL A 293 9.26 -25.21 -15.53
CA VAL A 293 9.99 -24.25 -16.36
C VAL A 293 9.37 -24.18 -17.76
N GLU A 294 9.07 -22.97 -18.22
CA GLU A 294 8.64 -22.65 -19.57
C GLU A 294 9.63 -21.68 -20.25
N THR A 295 9.97 -21.96 -21.51
CA THR A 295 10.95 -21.17 -22.28
C THR A 295 10.31 -20.39 -23.43
N ALA A 296 9.06 -20.71 -23.76
CA ALA A 296 8.29 -20.12 -24.83
C ALA A 296 7.23 -19.15 -24.30
N TYR A 297 7.45 -18.48 -23.16
CA TYR A 297 6.48 -17.52 -22.60
C TYR A 297 6.61 -16.09 -23.17
N VAL A 298 7.73 -15.78 -23.84
CA VAL A 298 7.93 -14.49 -24.52
C VAL A 298 7.42 -14.55 -25.95
N ASP A 299 6.63 -13.56 -26.37
CA ASP A 299 6.23 -13.38 -27.76
C ASP A 299 7.38 -12.75 -28.54
N THR A 300 7.89 -13.50 -29.52
CA THR A 300 8.98 -13.06 -30.41
C THR A 300 8.46 -12.75 -31.82
N THR A 301 7.14 -12.65 -32.00
CA THR A 301 6.51 -12.32 -33.27
C THR A 301 6.84 -10.88 -33.66
N GLY A 302 6.79 -10.55 -34.96
CA GLY A 302 7.03 -9.18 -35.43
C GLY A 302 8.48 -8.68 -35.30
N GLY A 303 9.42 -9.55 -34.90
CA GLY A 303 10.83 -9.19 -34.67
C GLY A 303 11.14 -8.75 -33.23
N ILE A 304 10.21 -8.94 -32.30
CA ILE A 304 10.45 -8.76 -30.86
C ILE A 304 11.54 -9.74 -30.41
N GLY A 305 12.51 -9.24 -29.67
CA GLY A 305 13.61 -10.03 -29.15
C GLY A 305 13.20 -10.86 -27.94
N SER A 306 13.79 -12.04 -27.77
CA SER A 306 13.54 -12.90 -26.61
C SER A 306 14.11 -12.33 -25.30
N GLY A 307 14.91 -11.26 -25.35
CA GLY A 307 15.54 -10.70 -24.16
C GLY A 307 14.52 -9.97 -23.28
N VAL A 308 14.38 -10.40 -22.04
CA VAL A 308 13.47 -9.79 -21.06
C VAL A 308 14.22 -9.00 -19.98
N ARG A 309 13.54 -8.08 -19.31
CA ARG A 309 14.05 -7.20 -18.25
C ARG A 309 13.03 -7.07 -17.13
N GLY A 310 13.54 -6.71 -15.95
CA GLY A 310 12.71 -6.42 -14.80
C GLY A 310 11.93 -7.62 -14.26
N LYS A 311 11.03 -7.30 -13.34
CA LYS A 311 10.13 -8.21 -12.62
C LYS A 311 8.78 -8.36 -13.32
N LEU A 312 8.06 -9.40 -12.92
CA LEU A 312 6.70 -9.63 -13.38
C LEU A 312 5.73 -8.66 -12.69
N GLY A 313 4.95 -7.90 -13.47
CA GLY A 313 3.65 -7.41 -13.00
C GLY A 313 2.60 -8.52 -13.18
N SER A 314 1.44 -8.39 -12.56
CA SER A 314 0.43 -9.45 -12.53
C SER A 314 -0.99 -8.90 -12.40
N THR A 315 -1.97 -9.67 -12.88
CA THR A 315 -3.39 -9.47 -12.61
C THR A 315 -4.15 -10.80 -12.67
N SER A 316 -5.21 -10.97 -11.89
CA SER A 316 -6.17 -12.09 -12.02
C SER A 316 -7.09 -11.98 -13.24
N PHE A 317 -7.10 -10.84 -13.92
CA PHE A 317 -7.86 -10.65 -15.14
C PHE A 317 -7.34 -11.50 -16.31
N ASP A 318 -8.25 -12.07 -17.10
CA ASP A 318 -7.94 -12.77 -18.36
C ASP A 318 -7.65 -11.77 -19.49
N PHE A 319 -6.45 -11.17 -19.42
CA PHE A 319 -6.04 -10.07 -20.28
C PHE A 319 -6.15 -10.40 -21.78
N LEU A 320 -5.87 -11.65 -22.15
CA LEU A 320 -5.85 -12.09 -23.55
C LEU A 320 -7.15 -12.79 -23.98
N ASN A 321 -8.15 -12.90 -23.10
CA ASN A 321 -9.42 -13.59 -23.32
C ASN A 321 -9.23 -15.03 -23.84
N VAL A 322 -8.38 -15.80 -23.15
CA VAL A 322 -8.03 -17.19 -23.49
C VAL A 322 -8.50 -18.22 -22.45
N GLY A 323 -9.32 -17.80 -21.50
CA GLY A 323 -9.71 -18.58 -20.33
C GLY A 323 -8.61 -18.64 -19.27
N ALA A 324 -7.78 -17.59 -19.18
CA ALA A 324 -6.72 -17.53 -18.18
C ALA A 324 -7.27 -17.28 -16.78
N ALA A 325 -6.58 -17.84 -15.79
CA ALA A 325 -6.85 -17.56 -14.38
C ALA A 325 -5.97 -16.43 -13.85
N HIS A 326 -4.87 -16.13 -14.55
CA HIS A 326 -3.93 -15.10 -14.17
C HIS A 326 -3.11 -14.65 -15.39
N SER A 327 -2.70 -13.39 -15.41
CA SER A 327 -1.88 -12.79 -16.47
C SER A 327 -0.65 -12.11 -15.86
N PHE A 328 0.51 -12.28 -16.49
CA PHE A 328 1.77 -11.67 -16.08
C PHE A 328 2.32 -10.76 -17.17
N SER A 329 2.85 -9.60 -16.79
CA SER A 329 3.57 -8.69 -17.67
C SER A 329 5.07 -8.73 -17.41
N GLN A 330 5.88 -8.55 -18.45
CA GLN A 330 7.32 -8.35 -18.32
C GLN A 330 7.82 -7.38 -19.38
N ILE A 331 8.83 -6.58 -19.05
CA ILE A 331 9.53 -5.77 -20.04
C ILE A 331 10.32 -6.70 -20.97
N ALA A 332 10.15 -6.54 -22.28
CA ALA A 332 10.90 -7.26 -23.30
C ALA A 332 11.57 -6.30 -24.29
N LYS A 333 12.56 -6.82 -25.01
CA LYS A 333 13.25 -6.09 -26.06
C LYS A 333 12.42 -6.05 -27.33
N GLY A 334 12.12 -4.85 -27.83
CA GLY A 334 11.49 -4.67 -29.13
C GLY A 334 12.44 -4.90 -30.29
N THR A 335 11.96 -4.56 -31.48
CA THR A 335 12.68 -4.78 -32.76
C THR A 335 14.01 -4.05 -32.85
N GLY A 336 14.14 -2.91 -32.15
CA GLY A 336 15.38 -2.13 -32.04
C GLY A 336 16.37 -2.63 -30.99
N GLY A 337 16.04 -3.68 -30.23
CA GLY A 337 16.88 -4.23 -29.16
C GLY A 337 16.82 -3.49 -27.81
N ASN A 338 16.04 -2.39 -27.75
CA ASN A 338 15.72 -1.63 -26.55
C ASN A 338 14.46 -2.15 -25.87
N SER A 339 14.29 -1.81 -24.60
CA SER A 339 13.21 -2.31 -23.74
C SER A 339 11.88 -1.59 -24.01
N THR A 340 11.28 -1.82 -25.18
CA THR A 340 10.09 -1.10 -25.67
C THR A 340 8.80 -1.92 -25.64
N VAL A 341 8.86 -3.18 -25.19
CA VAL A 341 7.73 -4.12 -25.27
C VAL A 341 7.23 -4.45 -23.87
N ALA A 342 5.92 -4.33 -23.66
CA ALA A 342 5.21 -5.02 -22.59
C ALA A 342 4.83 -6.42 -23.09
N ASN A 343 5.55 -7.45 -22.64
CA ASN A 343 5.25 -8.84 -22.97
C ASN A 343 4.28 -9.40 -21.93
N ILE A 344 3.07 -9.76 -22.37
CA ILE A 344 2.06 -10.36 -21.52
C ILE A 344 1.97 -11.85 -21.81
N HIS A 345 1.93 -12.66 -20.77
CA HIS A 345 1.65 -14.08 -20.88
C HIS A 345 0.56 -14.47 -19.88
N ALA A 346 -0.41 -15.23 -20.38
CA ALA A 346 -1.59 -15.66 -19.65
C ALA A 346 -1.45 -17.13 -19.27
N VAL A 347 -1.82 -17.47 -18.05
CA VAL A 347 -1.65 -18.80 -17.46
C VAL A 347 -2.93 -19.34 -16.84
N ASP A 348 -3.03 -20.67 -16.73
CA ASP A 348 -4.08 -21.31 -15.94
C ASP A 348 -3.79 -21.24 -14.42
N ALA A 349 -4.72 -21.71 -13.60
CA ALA A 349 -4.57 -21.73 -12.14
C ALA A 349 -3.43 -22.63 -11.63
N SER A 350 -2.85 -23.47 -12.48
CA SER A 350 -1.67 -24.29 -12.18
C SER A 350 -0.37 -23.62 -12.65
N GLY A 351 -0.44 -22.43 -13.27
CA GLY A 351 0.68 -21.68 -13.83
C GLY A 351 1.11 -22.13 -15.24
N ASN A 352 0.36 -23.03 -15.90
CA ASN A 352 0.71 -23.43 -17.27
C ASN A 352 0.41 -22.30 -18.26
N LEU A 353 1.33 -22.05 -19.19
CA LEU A 353 1.16 -21.06 -20.25
C LEU A 353 0.00 -21.42 -21.18
N LEU A 354 -0.94 -20.48 -21.35
CA LEU A 354 -2.06 -20.58 -22.27
C LEU A 354 -1.82 -19.76 -23.54
N ALA A 355 -1.41 -18.50 -23.36
CA ALA A 355 -1.15 -17.56 -24.46
C ALA A 355 -0.12 -16.51 -24.08
N LYS A 356 0.38 -15.80 -25.08
CA LYS A 356 1.33 -14.70 -24.93
C LYS A 356 1.18 -13.69 -26.06
N GLN A 357 1.45 -12.43 -25.78
CA GLN A 357 1.38 -11.33 -26.73
C GLN A 357 2.37 -10.23 -26.33
N GLY A 358 3.15 -9.76 -27.30
CA GLY A 358 4.04 -8.61 -27.12
C GLY A 358 3.38 -7.32 -27.60
N PHE A 359 3.40 -6.29 -26.75
CA PHE A 359 2.89 -4.96 -27.06
C PHE A 359 4.01 -3.93 -27.08
N GLU A 360 4.47 -3.55 -28.27
CA GLU A 360 5.45 -2.48 -28.45
C GLU A 360 4.74 -1.13 -28.48
N PHE A 361 5.13 -0.19 -27.60
CA PHE A 361 4.58 1.16 -27.68
C PHE A 361 5.03 1.86 -28.98
N PRO A 362 4.21 2.76 -29.56
CA PRO A 362 4.54 3.41 -30.83
C PRO A 362 5.88 4.14 -30.83
N ILE A 363 6.79 3.73 -31.72
CA ILE A 363 8.04 4.43 -32.04
C ILE A 363 7.89 5.12 -33.40
N GLY A 364 8.27 6.40 -33.48
CA GLY A 364 8.19 7.20 -34.71
C GLY A 364 6.78 7.63 -35.12
N THR A 365 5.75 7.27 -34.35
CA THR A 365 4.37 7.78 -34.47
C THR A 365 4.00 8.49 -33.17
N PRO A 366 3.30 9.64 -33.21
CA PRO A 366 2.88 10.32 -31.99
C PRO A 366 1.94 9.46 -31.14
N ILE A 367 2.18 9.41 -29.83
CA ILE A 367 1.16 9.08 -28.84
C ILE A 367 0.58 10.40 -28.36
N VAL A 368 -0.74 10.48 -28.31
CA VAL A 368 -1.48 11.67 -27.88
C VAL A 368 -2.15 11.37 -26.54
N ASP A 369 -1.98 12.28 -25.59
CA ASP A 369 -2.82 12.34 -24.40
C ASP A 369 -4.23 12.75 -24.85
N ASN A 370 -5.19 11.84 -24.68
CA ASN A 370 -6.54 12.05 -25.17
C ASN A 370 -7.34 13.05 -24.33
N ASP A 371 -6.77 13.53 -23.21
CA ASP A 371 -7.37 14.51 -22.33
C ASP A 371 -7.05 15.95 -22.77
N ASP A 372 -5.76 16.29 -22.81
CA ASP A 372 -5.27 17.66 -23.05
C ASP A 372 -4.67 17.88 -24.46
N GLY A 373 -4.49 16.80 -25.23
CA GLY A 373 -3.93 16.83 -26.58
C GLY A 373 -2.40 16.93 -26.65
N PHE A 374 -1.68 16.82 -25.53
CA PHE A 374 -0.23 16.70 -25.52
C PHE A 374 0.20 15.52 -26.39
N ALA A 375 1.20 15.70 -27.24
CA ALA A 375 1.63 14.68 -28.19
C ALA A 375 3.15 14.51 -28.18
N ILE A 376 3.61 13.27 -28.03
CA ILE A 376 5.02 12.93 -28.04
C ILE A 376 5.31 11.86 -29.10
N THR A 377 6.38 12.07 -29.88
CA THR A 377 6.89 11.07 -30.84
C THR A 377 8.17 10.47 -30.29
N TYR A 378 8.11 9.22 -29.85
CA TYR A 378 9.29 8.53 -29.33
C TYR A 378 10.31 8.24 -30.42
N THR A 379 11.57 8.49 -30.10
CA THR A 379 12.70 8.02 -30.91
C THR A 379 13.05 6.57 -30.52
N SER A 380 13.94 5.93 -31.27
CA SER A 380 14.43 4.60 -30.91
C SER A 380 15.17 4.55 -29.57
N ALA A 381 15.54 5.69 -28.96
CA ALA A 381 16.18 5.73 -27.65
C ALA A 381 15.21 5.45 -26.49
N ALA A 382 13.90 5.66 -26.71
CA ALA A 382 12.90 5.51 -25.65
C ALA A 382 12.80 4.06 -25.17
N GLN A 383 12.57 3.88 -23.87
CA GLN A 383 12.42 2.55 -23.28
C GLN A 383 11.75 2.59 -21.90
N TYR A 384 11.12 1.47 -21.53
CA TYR A 384 10.86 1.15 -20.13
C TYR A 384 12.19 0.92 -19.43
N TYR A 385 12.54 1.76 -18.46
CA TYR A 385 13.88 1.73 -17.84
C TYR A 385 13.86 1.70 -16.31
N THR A 386 12.69 1.51 -15.70
CA THR A 386 12.52 1.43 -14.23
C THR A 386 13.10 0.14 -13.60
N TYR A 387 13.74 -0.73 -14.39
CA TYR A 387 14.29 -2.01 -13.93
C TYR A 387 15.74 -1.93 -13.43
N THR A 388 16.42 -0.80 -13.56
CA THR A 388 17.85 -0.72 -13.22
C THR A 388 18.10 -0.56 -11.72
N GLY A 389 19.37 -0.59 -11.31
CA GLY A 389 19.76 -0.37 -9.92
C GLY A 389 19.19 -1.41 -8.97
N ALA A 390 18.81 -0.96 -7.78
CA ALA A 390 18.26 -1.83 -6.74
C ALA A 390 16.83 -2.33 -7.07
N ALA A 391 16.13 -1.74 -8.04
CA ALA A 391 14.74 -2.10 -8.36
C ALA A 391 14.58 -3.57 -8.79
N THR A 392 15.52 -4.12 -9.57
CA THR A 392 15.52 -5.55 -9.96
C THR A 392 15.66 -6.50 -8.75
N PHE A 393 16.28 -6.04 -7.66
CA PHE A 393 16.35 -6.81 -6.41
C PHE A 393 15.14 -6.53 -5.53
N GLN A 394 14.76 -5.26 -5.35
CA GLN A 394 13.80 -4.81 -4.33
C GLN A 394 12.34 -4.58 -4.80
N GLY A 395 12.03 -3.99 -5.97
CA GLY A 395 10.64 -3.65 -6.41
C GLY A 395 9.62 -4.79 -6.65
N VAL A 396 8.38 -4.48 -7.07
CA VAL A 396 7.32 -5.47 -7.44
C VAL A 396 6.62 -5.12 -8.76
N GLY A 397 7.14 -5.69 -9.86
CA GLY A 397 6.65 -5.47 -11.23
C GLY A 397 6.91 -4.06 -11.80
N HIS A 398 6.94 -3.94 -13.13
CA HIS A 398 7.23 -2.67 -13.82
C HIS A 398 6.14 -2.21 -14.79
N ILE A 399 5.29 -3.14 -15.23
CA ILE A 399 4.19 -2.88 -16.15
C ILE A 399 2.91 -3.24 -15.41
N ALA A 400 2.09 -2.25 -15.08
CA ALA A 400 0.79 -2.49 -14.45
C ALA A 400 -0.12 -3.17 -15.47
N LEU A 401 -0.92 -4.12 -14.99
CA LEU A 401 -1.97 -4.77 -15.75
C LEU A 401 -3.30 -4.56 -15.02
N GLY A 402 -4.38 -4.45 -15.78
CA GLY A 402 -5.74 -4.42 -15.28
C GLY A 402 -6.71 -4.45 -16.46
N HIS A 403 -7.90 -3.91 -16.26
CA HIS A 403 -8.91 -3.80 -17.30
C HIS A 403 -9.77 -2.55 -17.11
N ASP A 404 -10.52 -2.18 -18.15
CA ASP A 404 -11.62 -1.23 -18.00
C ASP A 404 -12.96 -1.94 -17.72
N GLN A 405 -13.99 -1.16 -17.43
CA GLN A 405 -15.36 -1.66 -17.19
C GLN A 405 -16.02 -2.31 -18.43
N GLN A 406 -15.36 -2.32 -19.59
CA GLN A 406 -15.79 -3.05 -20.78
C GLN A 406 -14.95 -4.33 -21.02
N ASP A 407 -14.22 -4.80 -20.00
CA ASP A 407 -13.35 -5.96 -20.04
C ASP A 407 -12.26 -5.88 -21.14
N ARG A 408 -11.79 -4.67 -21.47
CA ARG A 408 -10.61 -4.49 -22.32
C ARG A 408 -9.38 -4.41 -21.44
N GLY A 409 -8.34 -5.15 -21.81
CA GLY A 409 -7.09 -5.17 -21.05
C GLY A 409 -6.39 -3.82 -21.09
N LEU A 410 -5.93 -3.35 -19.93
CA LEU A 410 -5.14 -2.13 -19.79
C LEU A 410 -3.73 -2.46 -19.30
N MET A 411 -2.72 -1.91 -19.97
CA MET A 411 -1.32 -2.04 -19.57
C MET A 411 -0.68 -0.65 -19.47
N ALA A 412 0.06 -0.39 -18.40
CA ALA A 412 0.71 0.89 -18.19
C ALA A 412 2.17 0.73 -17.75
N GLY A 413 3.06 1.60 -18.23
CA GLY A 413 4.46 1.60 -17.83
C GLY A 413 5.13 2.95 -18.00
N THR A 414 6.09 3.24 -17.12
CA THR A 414 6.88 4.48 -17.18
C THR A 414 7.95 4.38 -18.26
N VAL A 415 7.82 5.21 -19.30
CA VAL A 415 8.74 5.31 -20.43
C VAL A 415 9.67 6.51 -20.21
N MET A 416 10.97 6.28 -20.41
CA MET A 416 12.00 7.32 -20.42
C MET A 416 12.33 7.67 -21.88
N VAL A 417 12.23 8.94 -22.25
CA VAL A 417 12.34 9.44 -23.63
C VAL A 417 13.73 9.21 -24.24
N ASN A 418 14.76 9.45 -23.42
CA ASN A 418 16.18 9.36 -23.77
C ASN A 418 16.78 7.99 -23.39
N GLY A 419 16.05 7.18 -22.64
CA GLY A 419 16.46 5.84 -22.26
C GLY A 419 17.65 5.80 -21.30
N THR A 420 17.78 6.79 -20.41
CA THR A 420 18.80 6.83 -19.36
C THR A 420 18.13 6.78 -17.98
N ASN A 421 18.87 6.40 -16.93
CA ASN A 421 18.28 6.27 -15.58
C ASN A 421 17.90 7.62 -14.96
N ASP A 422 18.65 8.64 -15.34
CA ASP A 422 18.58 10.03 -14.91
C ASP A 422 17.76 10.88 -15.89
N ASP A 423 16.90 10.25 -16.69
CA ASP A 423 16.11 10.96 -17.67
C ASP A 423 15.14 11.92 -16.98
N PHE A 424 15.21 13.20 -17.38
CA PHE A 424 14.37 14.25 -16.82
C PHE A 424 13.01 14.37 -17.50
N ALA A 425 12.76 13.60 -18.55
CA ALA A 425 11.44 13.50 -19.17
C ALA A 425 10.97 12.05 -19.22
N ASN A 426 9.89 11.78 -18.50
CA ASN A 426 9.23 10.49 -18.50
C ASN A 426 7.72 10.66 -18.65
N GLN A 427 7.08 9.60 -19.14
CA GLN A 427 5.64 9.52 -19.31
C GLN A 427 5.14 8.18 -18.81
N ILE A 428 3.89 8.12 -18.36
CA ILE A 428 3.18 6.87 -18.14
C ILE A 428 2.35 6.59 -19.38
N VAL A 429 2.87 5.69 -20.22
CA VAL A 429 2.22 5.27 -21.46
C VAL A 429 1.23 4.15 -21.14
N VAL A 430 0.01 4.28 -21.65
CA VAL A 430 -1.06 3.30 -21.45
C VAL A 430 -1.51 2.72 -22.77
N GLY A 431 -1.57 1.39 -22.84
CA GLY A 431 -2.16 0.66 -23.94
C GLY A 431 -3.49 0.03 -23.52
N ARG A 432 -4.53 0.18 -24.36
CA ARG A 432 -5.83 -0.50 -24.21
C ARG A 432 -5.97 -1.56 -25.29
N TYR A 433 -6.06 -2.81 -24.89
CA TYR A 433 -6.15 -3.97 -25.76
C TYR A 433 -7.56 -4.56 -25.72
N ASP A 434 -8.20 -4.65 -26.88
CA ASP A 434 -9.46 -5.37 -27.04
C ASP A 434 -9.18 -6.75 -27.63
N ALA A 435 -9.27 -7.78 -26.78
CA ALA A 435 -9.01 -9.16 -27.19
C ALA A 435 -10.02 -9.70 -28.23
N ASN A 436 -11.21 -9.09 -28.35
CA ASN A 436 -12.20 -9.51 -29.34
C ASN A 436 -11.85 -9.03 -30.75
N THR A 437 -11.22 -7.86 -30.86
CA THR A 437 -10.82 -7.26 -32.15
C THR A 437 -9.34 -7.41 -32.47
N GLY A 438 -8.52 -7.69 -31.45
CA GLY A 438 -7.06 -7.72 -31.54
C GLY A 438 -6.41 -6.34 -31.68
N LEU A 439 -7.16 -5.26 -31.48
CA LEU A 439 -6.68 -3.89 -31.63
C LEU A 439 -6.08 -3.37 -30.32
N THR A 440 -5.05 -2.54 -30.44
CA THR A 440 -4.44 -1.81 -29.32
C THR A 440 -4.44 -0.33 -29.61
N GLU A 441 -4.99 0.44 -28.68
CA GLU A 441 -4.99 1.90 -28.69
C GLU A 441 -4.00 2.40 -27.62
N TRP A 442 -3.43 3.60 -27.81
CA TRP A 442 -2.43 4.16 -26.90
C TRP A 442 -2.80 5.57 -26.47
N THR A 443 -2.53 5.89 -25.20
CA THR A 443 -2.65 7.25 -24.65
C THR A 443 -1.62 7.45 -23.52
N LEU A 444 -1.65 8.62 -22.87
CA LEU A 444 -0.81 8.97 -21.73
C LEU A 444 -1.68 9.16 -20.49
N ALA A 445 -1.29 8.52 -19.39
CA ALA A 445 -1.90 8.79 -18.09
C ALA A 445 -1.28 10.03 -17.44
N ALA A 446 0.03 10.20 -17.64
CA ALA A 446 0.84 11.25 -17.06
C ALA A 446 2.05 11.55 -17.96
N TRP A 447 2.52 12.79 -17.95
CA TRP A 447 3.68 13.20 -18.74
C TRP A 447 4.43 14.37 -18.08
N VAL A 448 5.75 14.36 -18.25
CA VAL A 448 6.64 15.52 -18.08
C VAL A 448 7.39 15.70 -19.39
N ASP A 449 7.37 16.92 -19.95
CA ASP A 449 7.96 17.25 -21.24
C ASP A 449 9.40 17.78 -21.09
N GLN A 450 10.31 17.25 -21.91
CA GLN A 450 11.69 17.72 -21.98
C GLN A 450 11.83 19.14 -22.57
N PHE A 451 10.83 19.61 -23.33
CA PHE A 451 10.89 20.93 -23.98
C PHE A 451 10.12 22.01 -23.22
N GLY A 452 9.26 21.63 -22.28
CA GLY A 452 8.45 22.52 -21.44
C GLY A 452 9.08 22.90 -20.09
N LEU A 453 10.33 22.48 -19.81
CA LEU A 453 10.97 22.66 -18.50
C LEU A 453 10.96 24.10 -18.00
N GLY A 454 10.51 24.30 -16.76
CA GLY A 454 10.41 25.59 -16.08
C GLY A 454 9.26 26.47 -16.59
N THR A 455 8.26 25.89 -17.23
CA THR A 455 7.05 26.58 -17.70
C THR A 455 5.79 25.97 -17.09
N MET A 456 4.66 26.68 -17.15
CA MET A 456 3.33 26.16 -16.75
C MET A 456 2.80 25.02 -17.65
N ASN A 457 3.59 24.53 -18.60
CA ASN A 457 3.27 23.37 -19.43
C ASN A 457 4.42 22.35 -19.36
N GLU A 458 5.11 22.27 -18.22
CA GLU A 458 6.20 21.31 -18.00
C GLU A 458 5.67 19.89 -17.90
N GLY A 459 4.47 19.71 -17.33
CA GLY A 459 3.86 18.40 -17.20
C GLY A 459 2.34 18.44 -17.18
N LYS A 460 1.75 17.26 -17.01
CA LYS A 460 0.31 17.09 -16.96
C LYS A 460 -0.31 17.85 -15.79
N ALA A 461 -1.40 18.56 -16.08
CA ALA A 461 -2.17 19.35 -15.13
C ALA A 461 -2.83 18.49 -14.04
N ILE A 462 -2.92 19.05 -12.83
CA ILE A 462 -3.62 18.50 -11.66
C ILE A 462 -4.84 19.36 -11.41
N TYR A 463 -6.01 18.73 -11.28
CA TYR A 463 -7.29 19.43 -11.18
C TYR A 463 -7.90 19.40 -9.77
N ASP A 464 -8.63 20.45 -9.45
CA ASP A 464 -9.56 20.50 -8.32
C ASP A 464 -10.95 19.93 -8.68
N SER A 465 -11.83 19.83 -7.68
CA SER A 465 -13.23 19.37 -7.85
C SER A 465 -14.09 20.23 -8.78
N SER A 466 -13.65 21.45 -9.08
CA SER A 466 -14.31 22.37 -10.02
C SER A 466 -13.72 22.29 -11.44
N GLY A 467 -12.71 21.45 -11.66
CA GLY A 467 -12.00 21.31 -12.92
C GLY A 467 -10.98 22.43 -13.19
N ASN A 468 -10.62 23.22 -12.17
CA ASN A 468 -9.53 24.20 -12.33
C ASN A 468 -8.19 23.50 -12.15
N GLU A 469 -7.21 23.90 -12.95
CA GLU A 469 -5.82 23.50 -12.75
C GLU A 469 -5.27 24.18 -11.50
N ILE A 470 -4.75 23.39 -10.56
CA ILE A 470 -4.15 23.84 -9.30
C ILE A 470 -2.65 23.54 -9.22
N GLY A 471 -2.11 22.87 -10.24
CA GLY A 471 -0.72 22.47 -10.31
C GLY A 471 -0.45 21.59 -11.52
N GLN A 472 0.78 21.12 -11.64
CA GLN A 472 1.23 20.25 -12.72
C GLN A 472 2.31 19.28 -12.23
N LEU A 473 2.55 18.22 -13.00
CA LEU A 473 3.76 17.41 -12.87
C LEU A 473 4.99 18.20 -13.27
N VAL A 474 6.10 17.98 -12.57
CA VAL A 474 7.38 18.63 -12.85
C VAL A 474 8.56 17.68 -12.65
N THR A 475 9.76 18.15 -12.98
CA THR A 475 10.99 17.42 -12.73
C THR A 475 11.43 17.47 -11.25
N LEU A 476 12.03 16.38 -10.77
CA LEU A 476 12.79 16.28 -9.51
C LEU A 476 13.90 17.33 -9.42
N LEU A 477 14.38 17.85 -10.55
CA LEU A 477 15.33 18.96 -10.57
C LEU A 477 14.74 20.20 -9.87
N ASN A 478 13.44 20.48 -10.07
CA ASN A 478 12.75 21.57 -9.41
C ASN A 478 12.53 21.30 -7.91
N LEU A 479 12.30 20.04 -7.53
CA LEU A 479 12.06 19.64 -6.15
C LEU A 479 13.34 19.65 -5.29
N ASN A 480 14.40 18.98 -5.74
CA ASN A 480 15.59 18.73 -4.90
C ASN A 480 16.92 18.79 -5.67
N GLY A 481 16.91 19.28 -6.93
CA GLY A 481 18.11 19.39 -7.74
C GLY A 481 18.65 18.06 -8.28
N THR A 482 17.92 16.96 -8.13
CA THR A 482 18.36 15.61 -8.54
C THR A 482 17.71 15.20 -9.86
N PHE A 483 18.45 14.49 -10.70
CA PHE A 483 17.89 13.81 -11.87
C PHE A 483 17.36 12.44 -11.48
N GLY A 484 16.32 11.95 -12.12
CA GLY A 484 15.83 10.60 -11.91
C GLY A 484 14.46 10.42 -12.53
N PRO A 485 13.83 9.24 -12.37
CA PRO A 485 12.45 9.11 -12.78
C PRO A 485 11.59 10.07 -11.95
N MET A 486 10.93 11.02 -12.62
CA MET A 486 10.04 12.01 -12.00
C MET A 486 8.72 11.41 -11.52
N MET A 487 8.48 10.16 -11.91
CA MET A 487 7.30 9.38 -11.57
C MET A 487 7.75 7.96 -11.23
N SER A 488 7.08 7.34 -10.26
CA SER A 488 7.27 5.93 -9.94
C SER A 488 6.81 5.02 -11.08
N SER A 489 6.89 3.69 -10.88
CA SER A 489 6.15 2.80 -11.77
C SER A 489 4.65 2.95 -11.47
N PRO A 490 3.76 2.77 -12.46
CA PRO A 490 2.33 2.83 -12.23
C PRO A 490 1.84 1.58 -11.49
N ALA A 491 0.75 1.72 -10.77
CA ALA A 491 -0.13 0.64 -10.34
C ALA A 491 -1.55 0.92 -10.85
N MET A 492 -2.43 -0.07 -10.88
CA MET A 492 -3.76 0.05 -11.47
C MET A 492 -4.83 -0.55 -10.56
N ASP A 493 -5.94 0.17 -10.37
CA ASP A 493 -7.09 -0.33 -9.60
C ASP A 493 -8.12 -1.05 -10.48
N SER A 494 -9.24 -1.43 -9.88
CA SER A 494 -10.28 -2.31 -10.46
C SER A 494 -11.01 -1.75 -11.69
N VAL A 495 -10.86 -0.46 -11.98
CA VAL A 495 -11.54 0.20 -13.12
C VAL A 495 -10.54 0.87 -14.07
N GLY A 496 -9.25 0.63 -13.87
CA GLY A 496 -8.20 1.12 -14.75
C GLY A 496 -7.67 2.49 -14.41
N ASN A 497 -7.97 3.06 -13.23
CA ASN A 497 -7.28 4.26 -12.78
C ASN A 497 -5.82 3.91 -12.50
N ILE A 498 -4.93 4.86 -12.75
CA ILE A 498 -3.50 4.67 -12.57
C ILE A 498 -3.01 5.44 -11.36
N TRP A 499 -2.35 4.73 -10.45
CA TRP A 499 -1.77 5.28 -9.24
C TRP A 499 -0.26 5.34 -9.34
N PHE A 500 0.33 6.47 -8.95
CA PHE A 500 1.77 6.67 -8.98
C PHE A 500 2.19 7.79 -8.03
N MET A 501 3.48 7.79 -7.66
CA MET A 501 4.09 8.95 -7.02
C MET A 501 4.79 9.81 -8.07
N GLY A 502 4.76 11.12 -7.90
CA GLY A 502 5.42 12.08 -8.79
C GLY A 502 5.87 13.34 -8.09
N ALA A 503 6.77 14.09 -8.72
CA ALA A 503 7.08 15.46 -8.32
C ALA A 503 6.05 16.43 -8.91
N VAL A 504 5.56 17.36 -8.10
CA VAL A 504 4.50 18.30 -8.47
C VAL A 504 4.93 19.75 -8.19
N GLU A 505 4.41 20.66 -9.00
CA GLU A 505 4.34 22.08 -8.70
C GLU A 505 2.88 22.42 -8.39
N LEU A 506 2.62 23.01 -7.22
CA LEU A 506 1.29 23.43 -6.78
C LEU A 506 1.21 24.95 -6.75
N TYR A 507 0.28 25.53 -7.51
CA TYR A 507 0.22 26.98 -7.70
C TYR A 507 -0.39 27.69 -6.49
N ASP A 508 0.11 28.90 -6.20
CA ASP A 508 -0.45 29.84 -5.21
C ASP A 508 -0.61 29.29 -3.77
N ARG A 509 0.11 28.22 -3.42
CA ARG A 509 0.03 27.55 -2.11
C ARG A 509 0.72 28.33 -0.99
N LEU A 510 1.91 28.88 -1.24
CA LEU A 510 2.70 29.59 -0.23
C LEU A 510 2.30 31.07 -0.12
N ALA A 511 2.09 31.70 -1.27
CA ALA A 511 1.59 33.07 -1.43
C ALA A 511 1.10 33.25 -2.88
N PRO A 512 0.28 34.28 -3.18
CA PRO A 512 -0.13 34.56 -4.55
C PRO A 512 1.08 34.73 -5.48
N GLY A 513 1.15 33.92 -6.52
CA GLY A 513 2.23 33.83 -7.50
C GLY A 513 3.45 33.02 -7.05
N VAL A 514 3.38 32.31 -5.91
CA VAL A 514 4.47 31.47 -5.38
C VAL A 514 4.01 30.02 -5.36
N SER A 515 4.61 29.23 -6.25
CA SER A 515 4.40 27.79 -6.31
C SER A 515 5.11 27.06 -5.17
N ASP A 516 4.52 25.95 -4.77
CA ASP A 516 5.12 24.95 -3.88
C ASP A 516 5.58 23.73 -4.69
N PHE A 517 6.68 23.12 -4.29
CA PHE A 517 7.24 21.96 -5.00
C PHE A 517 7.35 20.79 -4.05
N ASP A 518 6.61 19.72 -4.33
CA ASP A 518 6.47 18.58 -3.43
C ASP A 518 6.57 17.24 -4.15
N GLY A 519 6.74 16.18 -3.36
CA GLY A 519 6.38 14.83 -3.76
C GLY A 519 4.92 14.54 -3.44
N ALA A 520 4.20 13.90 -4.35
CA ALA A 520 2.78 13.60 -4.18
C ALA A 520 2.41 12.17 -4.60
N LEU A 521 1.37 11.64 -3.97
CA LEU A 521 0.62 10.48 -4.45
C LEU A 521 -0.52 10.97 -5.35
N LEU A 522 -0.53 10.49 -6.58
CA LEU A 522 -1.45 10.91 -7.63
C LEU A 522 -2.31 9.73 -8.09
N ARG A 523 -3.58 10.02 -8.41
CA ARG A 523 -4.47 9.12 -9.15
C ARG A 523 -4.80 9.76 -10.49
N ALA A 524 -4.51 9.04 -11.56
CA ALA A 524 -4.97 9.34 -12.91
C ALA A 524 -6.32 8.63 -13.13
N ILE A 525 -7.40 9.39 -13.07
CA ILE A 525 -8.78 8.91 -13.16
C ILE A 525 -9.11 8.55 -14.61
N TYR A 526 -9.53 7.32 -14.84
CA TYR A 526 -9.82 6.77 -16.16
C TYR A 526 -11.16 7.26 -16.72
N ASN A 527 -11.16 7.73 -17.96
CA ASN A 527 -12.39 7.99 -18.72
C ASN A 527 -12.57 6.95 -19.85
N PRO A 528 -13.51 6.00 -19.72
CA PRO A 528 -13.70 4.94 -20.72
C PRO A 528 -14.16 5.45 -22.08
N ALA A 529 -14.92 6.55 -22.12
CA ALA A 529 -15.54 7.08 -23.33
C ALA A 529 -14.52 7.70 -24.28
N THR A 530 -13.54 8.41 -23.72
CA THR A 530 -12.48 9.11 -24.48
C THR A 530 -11.16 8.37 -24.48
N PHE A 531 -11.01 7.32 -23.66
CA PHE A 531 -9.72 6.70 -23.36
C PHE A 531 -8.69 7.74 -22.91
N SER A 532 -9.06 8.54 -21.92
CA SER A 532 -8.23 9.62 -21.39
C SER A 532 -8.10 9.50 -19.87
N TYR A 533 -7.20 10.30 -19.29
CA TYR A 533 -6.88 10.28 -17.88
C TYR A 533 -6.81 11.70 -17.34
N ASN A 534 -7.43 11.97 -16.18
CA ASN A 534 -7.31 13.25 -15.47
C ASN A 534 -6.57 13.05 -14.15
N LEU A 535 -5.63 13.94 -13.81
CA LEU A 535 -4.90 13.81 -12.56
C LEU A 535 -5.63 14.48 -11.40
N GLU A 536 -5.63 13.77 -10.28
CA GLU A 536 -5.87 14.34 -8.97
C GLU A 536 -4.72 13.98 -8.02
N MET A 537 -4.57 14.80 -6.99
CA MET A 537 -3.65 14.56 -5.89
C MET A 537 -4.41 14.03 -4.69
N VAL A 538 -3.93 12.91 -4.15
CA VAL A 538 -4.54 12.22 -3.00
C VAL A 538 -3.78 12.53 -1.71
N LEU A 539 -2.44 12.52 -1.77
CA LEU A 539 -1.57 12.89 -0.66
C LEU A 539 -0.37 13.71 -1.14
N GLU A 540 0.15 14.58 -0.28
CA GLU A 540 1.36 15.38 -0.51
C GLU A 540 2.32 15.32 0.68
N VAL A 541 3.61 15.57 0.43
CA VAL A 541 4.58 15.86 1.49
C VAL A 541 4.13 17.13 2.23
N GLY A 542 4.29 17.15 3.54
CA GLY A 542 3.85 18.25 4.39
C GLY A 542 2.39 18.16 4.86
N GLN A 543 1.58 17.29 4.26
CA GLN A 543 0.19 17.07 4.70
C GLN A 543 0.16 16.55 6.13
N GLN A 544 -0.67 17.19 6.96
CA GLN A 544 -0.96 16.77 8.32
C GLN A 544 -2.23 15.92 8.33
N ILE A 545 -2.18 14.79 9.04
CA ILE A 545 -3.28 13.84 9.17
C ILE A 545 -3.48 13.57 10.65
N ASP A 546 -4.73 13.58 11.11
CA ASP A 546 -5.05 13.20 12.47
C ASP A 546 -4.78 11.71 12.66
N GLY A 547 -3.95 11.32 13.62
CA GLY A 547 -3.84 9.93 14.05
C GLY A 547 -4.99 9.60 14.99
N LEU A 548 -6.02 8.91 14.48
CA LEU A 548 -7.21 8.60 15.27
C LEU A 548 -6.90 7.73 16.49
N ASN A 549 -5.84 6.92 16.41
CA ASN A 549 -5.47 5.97 17.45
C ASN A 549 -4.51 6.58 18.47
N SER A 550 -3.51 7.30 17.97
CA SER A 550 -2.56 7.99 18.82
C SER A 550 -3.17 9.21 19.49
N GLY A 551 -4.26 9.76 18.95
CA GLY A 551 -4.78 11.06 19.35
C GLY A 551 -3.77 12.18 19.07
N ARG A 552 -2.89 11.98 18.06
CA ARG A 552 -1.83 12.90 17.65
C ARG A 552 -1.83 13.05 16.15
N LYS A 553 -1.58 14.28 15.68
CA LYS A 553 -1.36 14.51 14.26
C LYS A 553 0.00 13.94 13.86
N TYR A 554 0.08 13.45 12.63
CA TYR A 554 1.34 13.17 11.97
C TYR A 554 1.43 13.93 10.65
N ARG A 555 2.65 14.32 10.28
CA ARG A 555 2.97 14.94 8.99
C ARG A 555 3.64 13.92 8.09
N ILE A 556 3.27 13.87 6.82
CA ILE A 556 4.01 13.11 5.80
C ILE A 556 5.30 13.85 5.46
N ASP A 557 6.47 13.21 5.64
CA ASP A 557 7.76 13.87 5.42
C ASP A 557 8.42 13.46 4.10
N PHE A 558 8.03 12.33 3.50
CA PHE A 558 8.68 11.84 2.29
C PHE A 558 7.77 11.05 1.36
N LEU A 559 7.64 11.51 0.11
CA LEU A 559 7.08 10.76 -1.01
C LEU A 559 8.05 10.88 -2.18
N GLY A 560 8.86 9.84 -2.42
CA GLY A 560 9.98 9.92 -3.36
C GLY A 560 9.96 8.80 -4.41
N THR A 561 10.37 9.16 -5.62
CA THR A 561 10.42 8.26 -6.80
C THR A 561 11.82 7.76 -7.11
N ALA A 562 12.85 8.49 -6.67
CA ALA A 562 14.25 8.25 -7.02
C ALA A 562 15.17 8.23 -5.80
N THR A 563 16.25 7.47 -5.94
CA THR A 563 17.41 7.49 -5.04
C THR A 563 18.27 8.73 -5.28
N SER A 564 19.19 9.03 -4.36
CA SER A 564 20.17 10.12 -4.54
C SER A 564 21.12 9.93 -5.75
N SER A 565 21.19 8.73 -6.32
CA SER A 565 21.93 8.45 -7.56
C SER A 565 21.08 8.58 -8.83
N GLY A 566 19.82 8.99 -8.68
CA GLY A 566 18.87 9.18 -9.77
C GLY A 566 18.24 7.90 -10.31
N THR A 567 18.49 6.74 -9.71
CA THR A 567 17.78 5.50 -10.08
C THR A 567 16.45 5.37 -9.35
N SER A 568 15.49 4.63 -9.91
CA SER A 568 14.19 4.35 -9.24
C SER A 568 14.40 3.87 -7.80
N ALA A 569 13.73 4.52 -6.84
CA ALA A 569 13.82 4.15 -5.44
C ALA A 569 13.11 2.81 -5.18
N PRO A 570 13.73 1.86 -4.46
CA PRO A 570 13.06 0.66 -3.98
C PRO A 570 11.76 0.93 -3.22
N GLN A 571 11.75 1.99 -2.39
CA GLN A 571 10.59 2.41 -1.62
C GLN A 571 9.54 3.18 -2.44
N ALA A 572 9.80 3.44 -3.73
CA ALA A 572 8.80 4.06 -4.60
C ALA A 572 7.58 3.14 -4.78
N LEU A 573 6.54 3.65 -5.42
CA LEU A 573 5.35 2.89 -5.77
C LEU A 573 5.63 2.00 -7.00
N TRP A 574 5.16 0.76 -6.92
CA TRP A 574 5.28 -0.27 -7.95
C TRP A 574 3.93 -0.93 -8.22
N THR A 575 3.86 -1.77 -9.24
CA THR A 575 2.59 -2.38 -9.67
C THR A 575 1.89 -3.20 -8.58
N GLY A 576 2.65 -3.81 -7.66
CA GLY A 576 2.11 -4.59 -6.54
C GLY A 576 1.73 -3.78 -5.30
N ASN A 577 1.73 -2.44 -5.38
CA ASN A 577 1.36 -1.56 -4.27
C ASN A 577 -0.13 -1.24 -4.19
N ILE A 578 -0.95 -1.77 -5.10
CA ILE A 578 -2.41 -1.61 -5.08
C ILE A 578 -3.09 -2.97 -5.26
N ALA A 579 -4.23 -3.15 -4.61
CA ALA A 579 -5.12 -4.27 -4.86
C ALA A 579 -5.82 -4.07 -6.21
N GLU A 580 -5.92 -5.14 -7.00
CA GLU A 580 -6.59 -5.07 -8.31
C GLU A 580 -8.12 -5.14 -8.18
N ASN A 581 -8.63 -5.72 -7.10
CA ASN A 581 -10.07 -5.78 -6.86
C ASN A 581 -10.56 -4.45 -6.30
N ALA A 582 -11.86 -4.19 -6.44
CA ALA A 582 -12.51 -3.09 -5.76
C ALA A 582 -12.54 -3.32 -4.24
N TRP A 583 -12.88 -2.28 -3.48
CA TRP A 583 -13.10 -2.43 -2.05
C TRP A 583 -14.12 -3.54 -1.78
N ASN A 584 -13.73 -4.48 -0.91
CA ASN A 584 -14.53 -5.66 -0.57
C ASN A 584 -14.99 -6.50 -1.78
N ASP A 585 -14.21 -6.52 -2.87
CA ASP A 585 -14.55 -7.21 -4.12
C ASP A 585 -15.94 -6.81 -4.65
N SER A 586 -16.31 -5.54 -4.44
CA SER A 586 -17.60 -5.01 -4.85
C SER A 586 -17.74 -4.94 -6.38
N ASP A 587 -18.97 -5.07 -6.86
CA ASP A 587 -19.28 -4.90 -8.29
C ASP A 587 -19.18 -3.42 -8.68
N VAL A 588 -18.13 -3.09 -9.44
CA VAL A 588 -17.85 -1.74 -9.94
C VAL A 588 -18.26 -1.53 -11.39
N SER A 589 -19.02 -2.46 -12.00
CA SER A 589 -19.43 -2.34 -13.42
C SER A 589 -20.26 -1.09 -13.72
N ALA A 590 -20.94 -0.53 -12.71
CA ALA A 590 -21.74 0.68 -12.80
C ALA A 590 -21.19 1.86 -11.97
N ALA A 591 -20.06 1.68 -11.28
CA ALA A 591 -19.44 2.75 -10.49
C ALA A 591 -18.84 3.82 -11.42
N ASP A 592 -18.81 5.07 -10.97
CA ASP A 592 -17.97 6.08 -11.61
C ASP A 592 -16.51 5.67 -11.39
N PRO A 593 -15.62 5.66 -12.40
CA PRO A 593 -14.21 5.38 -12.19
C PRO A 593 -13.55 6.23 -11.09
N ALA A 594 -14.07 7.43 -10.85
CA ALA A 594 -13.57 8.31 -9.79
C ALA A 594 -14.02 7.91 -8.37
N ASP A 595 -15.02 7.05 -8.21
CA ASP A 595 -15.53 6.61 -6.91
C ASP A 595 -14.42 5.89 -6.11
N PRO A 596 -14.14 6.30 -4.85
CA PRO A 596 -13.17 5.63 -3.99
C PRO A 596 -13.39 4.12 -3.80
N ILE A 597 -14.61 3.61 -4.00
CA ILE A 597 -14.90 2.17 -3.88
C ILE A 597 -14.10 1.33 -4.90
N THR A 598 -13.67 1.94 -6.00
CA THR A 598 -12.85 1.30 -7.04
C THR A 598 -11.43 0.98 -6.55
N ASN A 599 -10.97 1.62 -5.47
CA ASN A 599 -9.71 1.34 -4.82
C ASN A 599 -9.87 0.23 -3.77
N GLY A 600 -9.39 -0.99 -4.08
CA GLY A 600 -9.34 -2.10 -3.11
C GLY A 600 -8.37 -1.91 -1.96
N GLY A 601 -7.50 -0.91 -2.05
CA GLY A 601 -6.46 -0.61 -1.08
C GLY A 601 -5.12 -0.39 -1.76
N LEU A 602 -4.42 0.65 -1.35
CA LEU A 602 -3.07 1.00 -1.77
C LEU A 602 -2.17 1.04 -0.55
N VAL A 603 -0.92 0.58 -0.70
CA VAL A 603 0.11 0.76 0.32
C VAL A 603 1.35 1.42 -0.24
N MET A 604 1.96 2.30 0.53
CA MET A 604 3.22 2.93 0.14
C MET A 604 4.17 3.09 1.33
N SER A 605 5.46 2.96 1.05
CA SER A 605 6.51 3.23 2.02
C SER A 605 6.75 4.74 2.11
N THR A 606 6.64 5.32 3.31
CA THR A 606 6.87 6.75 3.55
C THR A 606 7.51 6.97 4.92
N SER A 607 7.89 8.21 5.23
CA SER A 607 8.23 8.63 6.59
C SER A 607 7.20 9.63 7.09
N VAL A 608 6.87 9.54 8.37
CA VAL A 608 5.97 10.45 9.07
C VAL A 608 6.60 10.93 10.36
N THR A 609 6.27 12.15 10.78
CA THR A 609 6.63 12.69 12.10
C THR A 609 5.35 12.95 12.87
N TYR A 610 5.25 12.42 14.08
CA TYR A 610 4.16 12.68 15.01
C TYR A 610 4.41 13.94 15.81
N ASP A 611 3.45 14.85 15.86
CA ASP A 611 3.45 15.97 16.80
C ASP A 611 3.06 15.45 18.18
N THR A 612 4.06 15.00 18.95
CA THR A 612 3.84 14.27 20.21
C THR A 612 3.33 15.16 21.34
N ASN A 613 3.65 16.46 21.27
CA ASN A 613 3.36 17.44 22.29
C ASN A 613 2.17 18.37 21.93
N ASP A 614 1.60 18.23 20.73
CA ASP A 614 0.46 19.00 20.20
C ASP A 614 0.74 20.51 20.11
N ASP A 615 1.98 20.88 19.75
CA ASP A 615 2.39 22.28 19.57
C ASP A 615 2.31 22.77 18.11
N GLY A 616 1.99 21.88 17.17
CA GLY A 616 1.89 22.13 15.73
C GLY A 616 3.22 22.15 15.00
N PHE A 617 4.34 21.86 15.69
CA PHE A 617 5.70 21.90 15.15
C PHE A 617 6.38 20.53 15.17
N PHE A 618 6.26 19.81 14.05
CA PHE A 618 6.84 18.49 13.81
C PHE A 618 8.38 18.49 13.75
N ASN A 619 9.03 18.35 14.91
CA ASN A 619 10.46 18.53 15.12
C ASN A 619 11.23 17.20 15.21
N ASP A 620 11.52 16.59 14.07
CA ASP A 620 12.26 15.32 13.99
C ASP A 620 13.72 15.47 14.49
N PRO A 621 14.10 14.84 15.62
CA PRO A 621 15.46 14.88 16.17
C PRO A 621 16.51 14.14 15.33
N THR A 622 16.07 13.34 14.35
CA THR A 622 16.94 12.63 13.40
C THR A 622 17.17 13.41 12.10
N SER A 623 16.41 14.49 11.88
CA SER A 623 16.51 15.35 10.71
C SER A 623 17.68 16.34 10.81
N ALA A 624 18.24 16.70 9.65
CA ALA A 624 19.21 17.80 9.55
C ALA A 624 18.62 19.18 9.91
N ASN A 625 17.29 19.29 9.90
CA ASN A 625 16.54 20.52 10.22
C ASN A 625 16.05 20.55 11.68
N PHE A 626 16.46 19.61 12.53
CA PHE A 626 16.10 19.60 13.95
C PHE A 626 16.46 20.93 14.63
N ASP A 627 15.48 21.54 15.29
CA ASP A 627 15.71 22.73 16.12
C ASP A 627 15.70 22.34 17.61
N PRO A 628 16.87 22.36 18.29
CA PRO A 628 16.96 22.01 19.71
C PRO A 628 16.26 23.04 20.63
N GLY A 629 15.77 24.15 20.09
CA GLY A 629 14.95 25.13 20.81
C GLY A 629 13.50 24.70 21.02
N PHE A 630 13.03 23.69 20.28
CA PHE A 630 11.68 23.11 20.40
C PHE A 630 11.77 21.67 20.93
N PRO A 631 10.72 21.15 21.58
CA PRO A 631 10.68 19.74 21.98
C PRO A 631 10.85 18.82 20.76
N ALA A 632 11.44 17.64 20.97
CA ALA A 632 11.59 16.66 19.91
C ALA A 632 10.26 15.93 19.66
N ASP A 633 10.12 15.39 18.46
CA ASP A 633 8.98 14.58 18.03
C ASP A 633 9.42 13.22 17.50
N GLU A 634 8.46 12.30 17.37
CA GLU A 634 8.76 10.93 16.94
C GLU A 634 8.60 10.77 15.42
N ALA A 635 9.70 10.49 14.73
CA ALA A 635 9.73 10.28 13.29
C ALA A 635 9.87 8.78 12.95
N TYR A 636 8.95 8.24 12.16
CA TYR A 636 8.93 6.83 11.80
C TYR A 636 8.90 6.64 10.29
N SER A 637 9.63 5.63 9.82
CA SER A 637 9.36 5.01 8.52
C SER A 637 8.18 4.04 8.66
N VAL A 638 7.17 4.20 7.81
CA VAL A 638 5.92 3.44 7.87
C VAL A 638 5.55 2.85 6.51
N LEU A 639 4.72 1.81 6.55
CA LEU A 639 3.83 1.45 5.47
C LEU A 639 2.51 2.18 5.70
N LEU A 640 2.18 3.11 4.82
CA LEU A 640 0.92 3.84 4.86
C LEU A 640 -0.11 3.13 3.98
N TYR A 641 -1.28 2.85 4.53
CA TYR A 641 -2.44 2.36 3.78
C TYR A 641 -3.30 3.54 3.31
N VAL A 642 -3.81 3.45 2.09
CA VAL A 642 -4.76 4.39 1.47
C VAL A 642 -5.87 3.57 0.83
N GLY A 643 -7.09 3.63 1.35
CA GLY A 643 -8.20 2.81 0.86
C GLY A 643 -9.52 3.55 0.82
N TYR A 644 -10.59 2.81 0.52
CA TYR A 644 -11.96 3.29 0.64
C TYR A 644 -12.21 3.82 2.06
N TYR A 645 -12.80 5.02 2.14
CA TYR A 645 -13.36 5.56 3.36
C TYR A 645 -14.87 5.56 3.22
N GLN A 646 -15.55 4.88 4.12
CA GLN A 646 -16.98 5.06 4.26
C GLN A 646 -17.17 6.41 4.91
N THR A 647 -17.42 7.44 4.10
CA THR A 647 -18.02 8.66 4.63
C THR A 647 -19.30 8.20 5.29
N GLU A 648 -19.46 8.54 6.57
CA GLU A 648 -20.72 8.34 7.29
C GLU A 648 -21.83 8.73 6.31
N VAL A 649 -22.58 7.73 5.84
CA VAL A 649 -23.76 8.00 5.02
C VAL A 649 -24.55 8.88 5.94
N ALA A 650 -24.71 10.17 5.59
CA ALA A 650 -25.31 11.16 6.46
C ALA A 650 -26.45 10.48 7.18
N ASP A 651 -26.26 10.19 8.48
CA ASP A 651 -27.10 9.23 9.17
C ASP A 651 -28.53 9.65 8.85
N PRO A 652 -29.33 8.84 8.13
CA PRO A 652 -30.71 9.18 7.86
C PRO A 652 -31.48 9.49 9.16
N CYS A 653 -30.94 9.10 10.31
CA CYS A 653 -31.45 9.31 11.64
C CYS A 653 -30.44 9.86 12.67
N PRO A 654 -29.68 10.94 12.39
CA PRO A 654 -28.59 11.38 13.26
C PRO A 654 -29.08 11.57 14.69
N ALA A 655 -28.37 10.98 15.65
CA ALA A 655 -28.66 11.13 17.06
C ALA A 655 -28.85 12.62 17.42
N PRO A 656 -29.93 13.01 18.14
CA PRO A 656 -31.11 12.23 18.51
C PRO A 656 -32.20 12.24 17.40
N PRO A 657 -32.98 11.17 17.22
CA PRO A 657 -33.39 10.23 18.27
C PRO A 657 -32.76 8.83 18.24
N ASP A 658 -31.94 8.48 17.25
CA ASP A 658 -31.24 7.20 17.18
C ASP A 658 -30.02 7.24 18.13
N PHE A 659 -30.15 6.65 19.31
CA PHE A 659 -29.08 6.65 20.32
C PHE A 659 -28.20 5.41 20.22
N GLN A 660 -28.58 4.44 19.39
CA GLN A 660 -27.75 3.28 19.08
C GLN A 660 -26.84 3.52 17.87
N ASP A 661 -27.13 4.58 17.09
CA ASP A 661 -26.41 4.98 15.88
C ASP A 661 -26.41 3.83 14.85
N ASP A 662 -27.52 3.08 14.79
CA ASP A 662 -27.66 1.89 13.95
C ASP A 662 -28.59 2.11 12.74
N ASN A 663 -29.07 3.35 12.57
CA ASN A 663 -30.01 3.79 11.55
C ASN A 663 -31.41 3.15 11.69
N ILE A 664 -31.72 2.55 12.84
CA ILE A 664 -32.98 1.87 13.11
C ILE A 664 -33.59 2.44 14.39
N LEU A 665 -34.51 3.38 14.21
CA LEU A 665 -35.24 3.93 15.33
C LEU A 665 -36.24 2.93 15.94
N ASP A 666 -35.88 2.33 17.07
CA ASP A 666 -36.69 1.34 17.77
C ASP A 666 -36.69 1.48 19.32
N VAL A 667 -37.13 0.45 20.04
CA VAL A 667 -37.23 0.52 21.50
C VAL A 667 -35.86 0.58 22.19
N PHE A 668 -34.81 0.12 21.54
CA PHE A 668 -33.47 0.11 22.08
C PHE A 668 -32.87 1.52 22.15
N ASP A 669 -33.22 2.43 21.23
CA ASP A 669 -32.89 3.87 21.35
C ASP A 669 -33.52 4.52 22.57
N VAL A 670 -34.77 4.14 22.86
CA VAL A 670 -35.48 4.60 24.07
C VAL A 670 -34.72 4.11 25.31
N PHE A 671 -34.21 2.88 25.30
CA PHE A 671 -33.42 2.36 26.41
C PHE A 671 -32.05 3.04 26.52
N ALA A 672 -31.40 3.35 25.39
CA ALA A 672 -30.14 4.09 25.36
C ALA A 672 -30.31 5.52 25.90
N PHE A 673 -31.32 6.26 25.42
CA PHE A 673 -31.69 7.57 25.94
C PHE A 673 -31.95 7.53 27.46
N LEU A 674 -32.76 6.58 27.93
CA LEU A 674 -33.04 6.46 29.37
C LEU A 674 -31.78 6.12 30.19
N GLY A 675 -30.82 5.39 29.61
CA GLY A 675 -29.51 5.15 30.21
C GLY A 675 -28.73 6.45 30.42
N LEU A 676 -28.58 7.24 29.35
CA LEU A 676 -27.90 8.55 29.36
C LEU A 676 -28.60 9.55 30.28
N PHE A 677 -29.93 9.64 30.22
CA PHE A 677 -30.74 10.54 31.06
C PHE A 677 -30.58 10.22 32.55
N ASN A 678 -30.56 8.94 32.94
CA ASN A 678 -30.33 8.54 34.34
C ASN A 678 -28.89 8.79 34.80
N ALA A 679 -27.93 8.77 33.87
CA ALA A 679 -26.53 9.10 34.14
C ALA A 679 -26.27 10.62 34.18
N MET A 680 -27.27 11.45 33.84
CA MET A 680 -27.12 12.89 33.62
C MET A 680 -26.01 13.20 32.59
N ASP A 681 -25.92 12.37 31.56
CA ASP A 681 -24.99 12.58 30.44
C ASP A 681 -25.50 13.71 29.55
N SER A 682 -24.62 14.65 29.17
CA SER A 682 -24.95 15.78 28.30
C SER A 682 -25.66 15.41 27.00
N GLN A 683 -25.49 14.20 26.48
CA GLN A 683 -26.21 13.73 25.30
C GLN A 683 -27.72 13.57 25.51
N ALA A 684 -28.17 13.44 26.76
CA ALA A 684 -29.59 13.36 27.11
C ALA A 684 -30.25 14.74 27.37
N ASP A 685 -29.50 15.85 27.31
CA ASP A 685 -30.01 17.23 27.38
C ASP A 685 -30.44 17.68 25.98
N ILE A 686 -31.56 17.12 25.50
CA ILE A 686 -32.01 17.28 24.11
C ILE A 686 -32.35 18.72 23.78
N ASN A 687 -32.81 19.50 24.76
CA ASN A 687 -33.17 20.90 24.55
C ASN A 687 -31.97 21.86 24.78
N ASN A 688 -30.82 21.35 25.23
CA ASN A 688 -29.57 22.05 25.52
C ASN A 688 -29.72 23.20 26.54
N ASP A 689 -30.58 23.04 27.56
CA ASP A 689 -30.78 24.06 28.60
C ASP A 689 -29.92 23.83 29.86
N GLY A 690 -29.14 22.75 29.90
CA GLY A 690 -28.26 22.36 30.99
C GLY A 690 -28.99 21.67 32.16
N VAL A 691 -30.28 21.33 32.01
CA VAL A 691 -31.13 20.75 33.05
C VAL A 691 -31.83 19.48 32.54
N PHE A 692 -31.35 18.33 33.00
CA PHE A 692 -31.96 17.02 32.71
C PHE A 692 -33.33 16.85 33.37
N ASP A 693 -34.41 17.14 32.65
CA ASP A 693 -35.77 17.05 33.17
C ASP A 693 -36.79 16.49 32.15
N ILE A 694 -38.08 16.66 32.44
CA ILE A 694 -39.15 16.12 31.58
C ILE A 694 -39.19 16.76 30.19
N PHE A 695 -38.62 17.95 30.03
CA PHE A 695 -38.57 18.64 28.75
C PHE A 695 -37.61 17.95 27.77
N ASP A 696 -36.52 17.33 28.24
CA ASP A 696 -35.66 16.49 27.41
C ASP A 696 -36.37 15.23 26.95
N VAL A 697 -37.13 14.60 27.84
CA VAL A 697 -37.93 13.42 27.50
C VAL A 697 -38.97 13.77 26.43
N PHE A 698 -39.61 14.93 26.53
CA PHE A 698 -40.56 15.37 25.52
C PHE A 698 -39.88 15.73 24.20
N ALA A 699 -38.69 16.32 24.23
CA ALA A 699 -37.92 16.62 23.03
C ALA A 699 -37.43 15.33 22.34
N PHE A 700 -36.93 14.35 23.10
CA PHE A 700 -36.60 13.01 22.61
C PHE A 700 -37.82 12.34 21.96
N LEU A 701 -38.96 12.28 22.64
CA LEU A 701 -40.17 11.68 22.09
C LEU A 701 -40.69 12.42 20.84
N ALA A 702 -40.47 13.74 20.73
CA ALA A 702 -40.84 14.49 19.54
C ALA A 702 -39.97 14.10 18.35
N LEU A 703 -38.65 14.01 18.55
CA LEU A 703 -37.70 13.52 17.54
C LEU A 703 -38.01 12.07 17.16
N PHE A 704 -38.22 11.20 18.16
CA PHE A 704 -38.53 9.78 17.95
C PHE A 704 -39.81 9.58 17.12
N ASN A 705 -40.87 10.35 17.41
CA ASN A 705 -42.12 10.26 16.66
C ASN A 705 -42.05 10.91 15.26
N ALA A 706 -41.09 11.81 15.02
CA ALA A 706 -40.85 12.34 13.68
C ALA A 706 -40.28 11.27 12.74
N GLY A 707 -39.64 10.23 13.29
CA GLY A 707 -38.95 9.19 12.55
C GLY A 707 -37.65 9.69 11.91
N CYS A 708 -36.98 8.80 11.20
CA CYS A 708 -35.82 9.13 10.38
C CYS A 708 -36.30 9.66 9.01
N PRO A 709 -35.86 10.83 8.54
CA PRO A 709 -36.23 11.40 7.24
C PRO A 709 -36.05 10.52 6.01
#